data_AF-A0A355KSL6-F1
#
_entry.id   AF-A0A355KSL6-F1
#
_cell.length_a   1.000
_cell.length_b   1.000
_cell.length_c   1.000
_cell.angle_alpha   90.00
_cell.angle_beta   90.00
_cell.angle_gamma   90.00
#
_symmetry.space_group_name_H-M   'P 1'
#
loop_
_entity.id
_entity.type
_entity.pdbx_description
1 polymer ?
#
loop_
_entity_poly.entity_id
_entity_poly.type
_entity_poly.pdbx_seq_one_letter_code
_entity_poly.pdbx_strand_id
1 'polypeptide(L)'
;MITRKKRVTGQGPTALVLCLTLFFAVGAINACCSVEGDGCCGSNSNGTITGSSSCCSEPKTLWFPRSAGDNLVLDQHRFGYQYNESCCTYGTFSASYRYQRNFKECRIAQSLGINNLSFVGSQDPTRTLTPTTVKSNALIADYFGLSQKQNLYTVAFRPRVQNHCIDFKLYVGMDEIIEGLYMQLNLPLIHTKWNLCSGCCNSGCKNDCNNDCGCSTNSTTATATTSTSLCGMGNCPTTGTLDSTPFPAGYMSNVTAGPVAPLTTVADALNGKAFGDFQGRSYGKFSGCHDATKVAGIYFDLGYNFWECPDYHLGIYLKVIAPTGTNMDHDAHVRNIFYPVIGDYHWQLGAGISGATELFNCDDDHRITAYLQGYVTHLFEREQVRAFDLKSGDSTASPMSRFMLAKEFVSADNLTYNSKLWSVIDWSTRKAKVRVDAKGEGLIEVVYSNNCGFSAGLGYEIYGRSKEEICGICAPCNSTMASKTLGLKGTAPVGSDGYLWNGTNFAKFVNANYIPYVVSATQSNATAYKAGTVDSSDIVANPNPLTGNPGSAGYVNPLIFAPANPAAVTLTEMTAALLQESATGTALINGTTGEVTGLKLAPTILTSDQLCKRSATMKSYITNKIFGHVDYIWDDSDWKPSACVGAECEFASESDRNAMNAWGIWIEGGVNF
;
A
#
# COMPACT_ATOMS: atom_id res chain seq x y z
N MET A 1 -24.85 50.79 -49.06
CA MET A 1 -24.54 51.90 -48.13
C MET A 1 -25.35 51.72 -46.83
N ILE A 2 -24.99 50.74 -45.99
CA ILE A 2 -25.29 50.73 -44.54
C ILE A 2 -24.08 50.04 -43.90
N THR A 3 -23.15 50.85 -43.43
CA THR A 3 -21.99 50.46 -42.63
C THR A 3 -22.46 50.19 -41.19
N ARG A 4 -22.31 48.96 -40.70
CA ARG A 4 -22.28 48.68 -39.25
C ARG A 4 -21.02 47.89 -38.91
N LYS A 5 -19.92 48.64 -38.83
CA LYS A 5 -18.72 48.27 -38.09
C LYS A 5 -19.02 48.58 -36.62
N LYS A 6 -19.40 47.57 -35.84
CA LYS A 6 -19.47 47.67 -34.37
C LYS A 6 -18.44 46.70 -33.80
N ARG A 7 -17.21 47.19 -33.69
CA ARG A 7 -16.13 46.56 -32.91
C ARG A 7 -16.58 46.65 -31.46
N VAL A 8 -17.01 45.53 -30.86
CA VAL A 8 -17.25 45.45 -29.42
C VAL A 8 -15.89 45.17 -28.78
N THR A 9 -15.12 46.22 -28.55
CA THR A 9 -14.00 46.20 -27.62
C THR A 9 -14.56 46.25 -26.21
N GLY A 10 -14.45 45.15 -25.45
CA GLY A 10 -14.63 45.17 -24.00
C GLY A 10 -15.57 44.12 -23.40
N GLN A 11 -15.36 42.82 -23.65
CA GLN A 11 -15.90 41.74 -22.80
C GLN A 11 -14.92 40.55 -22.57
N GLY A 12 -13.62 40.72 -22.85
CA GLY A 12 -12.60 39.70 -22.58
C GLY A 12 -12.40 39.29 -21.11
N PRO A 13 -12.49 40.19 -20.09
CA PRO A 13 -12.14 39.79 -18.72
C PRO A 13 -13.23 38.97 -18.01
N THR A 14 -14.47 38.93 -18.51
CA THR A 14 -15.58 38.24 -17.82
C THR A 14 -15.60 36.73 -18.03
N ALA A 15 -15.13 36.23 -19.19
CA ALA A 15 -15.05 34.79 -19.45
C ALA A 15 -13.91 34.14 -18.64
N LEU A 16 -12.76 34.82 -18.51
CA LEU A 16 -11.63 34.37 -17.71
C LEU A 16 -11.99 34.27 -16.21
N VAL A 17 -12.78 35.22 -15.69
CA VAL A 17 -13.26 35.20 -14.29
C VAL A 17 -14.23 34.03 -14.06
N LEU A 18 -15.13 33.75 -15.00
CA LEU A 18 -16.07 32.61 -14.91
C LEU A 18 -15.31 31.26 -14.90
N CYS A 19 -14.29 31.13 -15.75
CA CYS A 19 -13.42 29.97 -15.84
C CYS A 19 -12.56 29.78 -14.58
N LEU A 20 -11.98 30.86 -14.02
CA LEU A 20 -11.26 30.79 -12.74
C LEU A 20 -12.19 30.34 -11.60
N THR A 21 -13.43 30.83 -11.55
CA THR A 21 -14.41 30.38 -10.52
C THR A 21 -14.78 28.90 -10.64
N LEU A 22 -14.81 28.33 -11.86
CA LEU A 22 -15.00 26.89 -12.08
C LEU A 22 -13.76 26.07 -11.69
N PHE A 23 -12.55 26.59 -11.92
CA PHE A 23 -11.30 25.97 -11.43
C PHE A 23 -11.27 25.92 -9.89
N PHE A 24 -11.73 26.98 -9.23
CA PHE A 24 -11.95 26.98 -7.78
C PHE A 24 -13.09 26.06 -7.35
N ALA A 25 -14.11 25.81 -8.18
CA ALA A 25 -15.18 24.84 -7.87
C ALA A 25 -14.67 23.38 -7.93
N VAL A 26 -13.78 23.03 -8.87
CA VAL A 26 -13.10 21.72 -8.88
C VAL A 26 -12.15 21.58 -7.67
N GLY A 27 -11.51 22.67 -7.26
CA GLY A 27 -10.79 22.74 -5.97
C GLY A 27 -11.71 22.64 -4.74
N ALA A 28 -12.91 23.24 -4.78
CA ALA A 28 -13.86 23.31 -3.67
C ALA A 28 -14.70 22.04 -3.48
N ILE A 29 -14.99 21.29 -4.55
CA ILE A 29 -15.60 19.95 -4.45
C ILE A 29 -14.65 18.99 -3.69
N ASN A 30 -13.33 19.20 -3.76
CA ASN A 30 -12.34 18.47 -2.97
C ASN A 30 -12.07 19.06 -1.57
N ALA A 31 -12.43 20.32 -1.32
CA ALA A 31 -12.31 20.94 0.00
C ALA A 31 -13.36 20.43 1.00
N CYS A 32 -14.40 19.71 0.55
CA CYS A 32 -15.37 19.07 1.43
C CYS A 32 -14.81 17.80 2.13
N CYS A 33 -13.62 17.32 1.76
CA CYS A 33 -13.02 16.10 2.35
C CYS A 33 -12.24 16.30 3.67
N SER A 34 -12.44 17.39 4.42
CA SER A 34 -11.77 17.59 5.71
C SER A 34 -12.69 17.84 6.91
N VAL A 35 -14.02 17.88 6.74
CA VAL A 35 -14.93 18.22 7.85
C VAL A 35 -16.26 17.45 7.80
N GLU A 36 -16.21 16.12 7.80
CA GLU A 36 -17.29 15.34 8.43
C GLU A 36 -16.70 14.60 9.62
N GLY A 37 -17.27 14.90 10.78
CA GLY A 37 -16.73 14.56 12.08
C GLY A 37 -16.91 13.09 12.42
N ASP A 38 -15.85 12.31 12.27
CA ASP A 38 -15.57 11.20 13.18
C ASP A 38 -14.81 11.81 14.38
N GLY A 39 -15.50 11.97 15.51
CA GLY A 39 -15.01 12.61 16.72
C GLY A 39 -13.85 11.88 17.42
N CYS A 40 -12.65 11.92 16.85
CA CYS A 40 -11.43 11.35 17.45
C CYS A 40 -10.41 12.40 17.94
N CYS A 41 -10.76 13.68 17.94
CA CYS A 41 -9.89 14.75 18.47
C CYS A 41 -10.58 15.54 19.59
N GLY A 42 -10.93 14.85 20.68
CA GLY A 42 -11.34 15.48 21.92
C GLY A 42 -10.17 16.25 22.54
N SER A 43 -10.24 17.57 22.45
CA SER A 43 -9.27 18.49 23.05
C SER A 43 -9.54 18.61 24.53
N ASN A 44 -8.84 17.85 25.37
CA ASN A 44 -8.70 18.16 26.80
C ASN A 44 -7.26 18.61 27.05
N SER A 45 -7.08 19.92 27.06
CA SER A 45 -5.83 20.61 27.38
C SER A 45 -5.57 20.55 28.88
N ASN A 46 -4.92 19.49 29.36
CA ASN A 46 -4.03 19.49 30.55
C ASN A 46 -3.37 18.14 30.82
N GLY A 47 -2.72 17.55 29.82
CA GLY A 47 -1.93 16.33 30.00
C GLY A 47 -0.73 16.32 29.08
N THR A 48 0.47 16.29 29.64
CA THR A 48 1.74 16.05 28.96
C THR A 48 1.67 14.69 28.25
N ILE A 49 1.38 14.67 26.95
CA ILE A 49 1.38 13.44 26.13
C ILE A 49 2.32 13.61 24.95
N THR A 50 3.42 12.87 25.03
CA THR A 50 4.28 12.46 23.92
C THR A 50 3.52 11.47 23.03
N GLY A 51 3.22 11.86 21.80
CA GLY A 51 2.70 10.95 20.78
C GLY A 51 1.80 11.66 19.78
N SER A 52 2.36 12.03 18.64
CA SER A 52 1.59 12.53 17.49
C SER A 52 0.68 11.43 16.94
N SER A 53 -0.58 11.43 17.41
CA SER A 53 -1.69 10.70 16.81
C SER A 53 -2.06 11.32 15.46
N SER A 54 -1.26 11.03 14.43
CA SER A 54 -1.65 11.35 13.06
C SER A 54 -2.70 10.34 12.61
N CYS A 55 -3.94 10.78 12.44
CA CYS A 55 -5.06 10.03 11.87
C CYS A 55 -4.82 9.63 10.38
N CYS A 56 -3.58 9.73 9.89
CA CYS A 56 -3.17 9.60 8.49
C CYS A 56 -2.04 8.59 8.23
N SER A 57 -1.59 7.82 9.22
CA SER A 57 -0.45 6.90 9.07
C SER A 57 -0.78 5.42 9.29
N GLU A 58 -2.01 4.97 9.00
CA GLU A 58 -2.30 3.53 8.99
C GLU A 58 -1.61 2.88 7.77
N PRO A 59 -0.69 1.92 8.00
CA PRO A 59 -0.09 1.09 6.95
C PRO A 59 -1.13 0.50 6.03
N LYS A 60 -0.94 0.68 4.72
CA LYS A 60 -1.87 0.18 3.72
C LYS A 60 -1.47 -1.21 3.24
N THR A 61 -2.48 -1.93 2.78
CA THR A 61 -2.30 -3.29 2.23
C THR A 61 -1.86 -3.26 0.77
N LEU A 62 -2.06 -2.12 0.12
CA LEU A 62 -1.74 -1.85 -1.27
C LEU A 62 -1.47 -0.36 -1.44
N TRP A 63 -0.60 -0.03 -2.38
CA TRP A 63 -0.38 1.33 -2.85
C TRP A 63 -0.45 1.34 -4.38
N PHE A 64 -1.24 2.25 -4.95
CA PHE A 64 -1.27 2.52 -6.38
C PHE A 64 -1.12 4.03 -6.59
N PRO A 65 -0.18 4.47 -7.45
CA PRO A 65 -0.06 5.88 -7.79
C PRO A 65 -1.24 6.34 -8.66
N ARG A 66 -1.24 7.62 -9.05
CA ARG A 66 -1.98 8.08 -10.22
C ARG A 66 -1.74 7.12 -11.39
N SER A 67 -2.79 6.78 -12.14
CA SER A 67 -2.64 5.93 -13.32
C SER A 67 -1.65 6.60 -14.26
N ALA A 68 -0.63 5.87 -14.68
CA ALA A 68 0.34 6.38 -15.63
C ALA A 68 -0.26 6.63 -17.02
N GLY A 69 -1.52 6.25 -17.25
CA GLY A 69 -2.28 6.59 -18.46
C GLY A 69 -3.14 7.85 -18.30
N ASP A 70 -3.30 8.39 -17.10
CA ASP A 70 -3.91 9.71 -16.96
C ASP A 70 -2.81 10.77 -17.10
N ASN A 71 -2.85 11.56 -18.17
CA ASN A 71 -1.94 12.68 -18.32
C ASN A 71 -2.53 13.80 -19.16
N LEU A 72 -3.35 14.65 -18.54
CA LEU A 72 -3.97 15.79 -19.24
C LEU A 72 -2.96 16.70 -19.94
N VAL A 73 -1.69 16.74 -19.53
CA VAL A 73 -0.63 17.48 -20.24
C VAL A 73 -0.42 16.99 -21.68
N LEU A 74 -0.49 15.67 -21.89
CA LEU A 74 -0.37 15.08 -23.22
C LEU A 74 -1.73 14.90 -23.88
N ASP A 75 -2.78 14.68 -23.10
CA ASP A 75 -4.12 14.39 -23.60
C ASP A 75 -4.92 15.62 -24.02
N GLN A 76 -4.29 16.79 -24.07
CA GLN A 76 -4.97 18.05 -24.34
C GLN A 76 -5.69 18.05 -25.69
N HIS A 77 -6.89 18.63 -25.71
CA HIS A 77 -7.69 18.76 -26.94
C HIS A 77 -7.11 19.80 -27.91
N ARG A 78 -6.10 20.58 -27.47
CA ARG A 78 -5.49 21.66 -28.27
C ARG A 78 -4.87 21.20 -29.58
N PHE A 79 -4.33 19.98 -29.62
CA PHE A 79 -3.49 19.55 -30.75
C PHE A 79 -4.31 19.25 -32.01
N GLY A 80 -5.62 19.02 -31.84
CA GLY A 80 -6.52 18.70 -32.93
C GLY A 80 -7.48 19.81 -33.34
N TYR A 81 -7.85 20.73 -32.44
CA TYR A 81 -8.89 21.73 -32.72
C TYR A 81 -8.50 22.70 -33.85
N GLN A 82 -9.42 22.89 -34.81
CA GLN A 82 -9.33 23.87 -35.88
C GLN A 82 -10.65 24.64 -35.96
N TYR A 83 -10.59 25.95 -36.19
CA TYR A 83 -11.76 26.81 -36.21
C TYR A 83 -12.50 26.72 -37.55
N ASN A 84 -13.79 26.36 -37.51
CA ASN A 84 -14.74 26.50 -38.62
C ASN A 84 -14.33 25.83 -39.95
N GLU A 85 -13.88 24.57 -39.88
CA GLU A 85 -13.62 23.73 -41.05
C GLU A 85 -14.92 23.08 -41.57
N SER A 86 -15.92 23.92 -41.85
CA SER A 86 -17.31 23.53 -42.20
C SER A 86 -17.47 22.63 -43.43
N CYS A 87 -16.39 22.35 -44.18
CA CYS A 87 -16.41 21.50 -45.38
C CYS A 87 -15.62 20.19 -45.26
N CYS A 88 -14.88 19.96 -44.16
CA CYS A 88 -13.94 18.84 -44.06
C CYS A 88 -13.90 18.23 -42.65
N THR A 89 -13.84 16.89 -42.57
CA THR A 89 -13.36 16.22 -41.35
C THR A 89 -11.86 16.49 -41.23
N TYR A 90 -11.44 17.10 -40.13
CA TYR A 90 -10.03 17.29 -39.78
C TYR A 90 -9.66 16.42 -38.58
N GLY A 91 -8.37 16.17 -38.40
CA GLY A 91 -7.94 15.41 -37.24
C GLY A 91 -6.44 15.43 -37.02
N THR A 92 -6.06 14.83 -35.90
CA THR A 92 -4.67 14.64 -35.52
C THR A 92 -4.46 13.22 -35.05
N PHE A 93 -3.45 12.57 -35.59
CA PHE A 93 -2.91 11.35 -35.02
C PHE A 93 -1.53 11.64 -34.44
N SER A 94 -1.30 11.30 -33.18
CA SER A 94 0.02 11.44 -32.58
C SER A 94 0.41 10.26 -31.69
N ALA A 95 1.72 10.07 -31.57
CA ALA A 95 2.33 9.11 -30.69
C ALA A 95 3.32 9.83 -29.78
N SER A 96 3.20 9.63 -28.47
CA SER A 96 4.14 10.19 -27.49
C SER A 96 4.85 9.09 -26.73
N TYR A 97 6.13 9.29 -26.44
CA TYR A 97 6.90 8.48 -25.51
C TYR A 97 7.25 9.32 -24.29
N ARG A 98 6.88 8.83 -23.11
CA ARG A 98 7.15 9.47 -21.82
C ARG A 98 7.92 8.53 -20.91
N TYR A 99 9.00 9.05 -20.32
CA TYR A 99 9.67 8.42 -19.18
C TYR A 99 9.34 9.19 -17.90
N GLN A 100 8.95 8.48 -16.86
CA GLN A 100 8.64 9.06 -15.55
C GLN A 100 9.30 8.23 -14.43
N ARG A 101 9.81 8.90 -13.40
CA ARG A 101 10.42 8.27 -12.22
C ARG A 101 10.09 9.00 -10.93
N ASN A 102 9.87 8.26 -9.84
CA ASN A 102 9.72 8.85 -8.51
C ASN A 102 11.05 9.33 -7.91
N PHE A 103 11.01 10.38 -7.08
CA PHE A 103 12.21 10.92 -6.41
C PHE A 103 12.10 11.05 -4.88
N LYS A 104 10.92 10.82 -4.27
CA LYS A 104 10.75 10.70 -2.80
C LYS A 104 10.40 9.27 -2.40
N GLU A 105 11.37 8.37 -2.51
CA GLU A 105 11.22 6.91 -2.31
C GLU A 105 10.67 6.57 -0.91
N CYS A 106 11.15 7.24 0.14
CA CYS A 106 10.67 7.06 1.51
C CYS A 106 9.16 7.28 1.68
N ARG A 107 8.56 8.15 0.86
CA ARG A 107 7.13 8.48 0.95
C ARG A 107 6.25 7.30 0.54
N ILE A 108 6.62 6.62 -0.53
CA ILE A 108 5.96 5.38 -0.97
C ILE A 108 6.17 4.28 0.09
N ALA A 109 7.36 4.22 0.69
CA ALA A 109 7.62 3.28 1.79
C ALA A 109 6.69 3.57 2.98
N GLN A 110 6.52 4.84 3.34
CA GLN A 110 5.63 5.28 4.41
C GLN A 110 4.14 5.06 4.11
N SER A 111 3.69 5.13 2.85
CA SER A 111 2.29 4.85 2.48
C SER A 111 1.94 3.36 2.65
N LEU A 112 2.90 2.48 2.36
CA LEU A 112 2.84 1.06 2.72
C LEU A 112 3.01 0.82 4.24
N GLY A 113 3.27 1.88 5.01
CA GLY A 113 3.46 1.85 6.46
C GLY A 113 4.86 1.48 6.93
N ILE A 114 5.84 1.45 6.02
CA ILE A 114 7.13 0.79 6.21
C ILE A 114 8.28 1.63 5.63
N ASN A 115 8.69 2.71 6.29
CA ASN A 115 10.00 3.32 5.95
C ASN A 115 11.15 2.42 6.42
N ASN A 116 11.05 1.99 7.67
CA ASN A 116 11.95 1.07 8.33
C ASN A 116 11.11 0.02 9.06
N LEU A 117 11.38 -1.26 8.81
CA LEU A 117 10.85 -2.36 9.60
C LEU A 117 11.87 -2.77 10.64
N SER A 118 11.53 -2.59 11.90
CA SER A 118 12.32 -3.05 13.03
C SER A 118 11.70 -4.31 13.61
N PHE A 119 12.54 -5.29 13.93
CA PHE A 119 12.16 -6.57 14.54
C PHE A 119 12.85 -6.69 15.89
N VAL A 120 12.07 -7.06 16.90
CA VAL A 120 12.55 -7.40 18.24
C VAL A 120 11.83 -8.66 18.69
N GLY A 121 12.58 -9.66 19.12
CA GLY A 121 12.06 -10.96 19.56
C GLY A 121 11.15 -10.83 20.78
N SER A 122 10.22 -11.77 20.95
CA SER A 122 9.26 -11.74 22.06
C SER A 122 9.88 -11.85 23.45
N GLN A 123 11.06 -12.48 23.56
CA GLN A 123 11.84 -12.68 24.79
C GLN A 123 13.01 -11.70 24.93
N ASP A 124 13.11 -10.70 24.07
CA ASP A 124 14.13 -9.67 24.24
C ASP A 124 13.86 -8.87 25.53
N PRO A 125 14.84 -8.71 26.43
CA PRO A 125 14.66 -7.99 27.69
C PRO A 125 14.10 -6.58 27.53
N THR A 126 14.41 -5.91 26.42
CA THR A 126 13.94 -4.54 26.16
C THR A 126 12.42 -4.43 26.08
N ARG A 127 11.70 -5.54 25.84
CA ARG A 127 10.22 -5.60 25.85
C ARG A 127 9.62 -5.62 27.27
N THR A 128 10.36 -6.08 28.26
CA THR A 128 9.88 -6.27 29.64
C THR A 128 10.47 -5.25 30.62
N LEU A 129 11.49 -4.49 30.24
CA LEU A 129 12.01 -3.37 31.02
C LEU A 129 10.92 -2.33 31.30
N THR A 130 11.03 -1.66 32.45
CA THR A 130 10.19 -0.51 32.83
C THR A 130 11.10 0.71 33.01
N PRO A 131 11.00 1.75 32.16
CA PRO A 131 10.13 1.85 30.99
C PRO A 131 10.59 0.92 29.85
N THR A 132 9.64 0.46 29.04
CA THR A 132 9.93 -0.36 27.85
C THR A 132 10.78 0.45 26.88
N THR A 133 11.93 -0.08 26.46
CA THR A 133 12.86 0.63 25.57
C THR A 133 12.71 0.24 24.10
N VAL A 134 11.87 -0.75 23.80
CA VAL A 134 11.50 -1.13 22.44
C VAL A 134 10.67 -0.04 21.78
N LYS A 135 11.02 0.30 20.54
CA LYS A 135 10.22 1.22 19.72
C LYS A 135 8.80 0.69 19.58
N SER A 136 7.79 1.55 19.73
CA SER A 136 6.37 1.18 19.66
C SER A 136 5.97 0.50 18.33
N ASN A 137 6.73 0.69 17.26
CA ASN A 137 6.52 0.09 15.95
C ASN A 137 7.44 -1.11 15.65
N ALA A 138 8.18 -1.64 16.63
CA ALA A 138 9.03 -2.82 16.44
C ALA A 138 8.18 -4.10 16.43
N LEU A 139 8.18 -4.77 15.29
CA LEU A 139 7.47 -6.02 15.07
C LEU A 139 8.03 -7.15 15.95
N ILE A 140 7.16 -8.05 16.37
CA ILE A 140 7.58 -9.29 17.02
C ILE A 140 8.29 -10.17 15.97
N ALA A 141 9.59 -10.37 16.18
CA ALA A 141 10.46 -11.08 15.24
C ALA A 141 9.97 -12.53 14.99
N ASP A 142 9.39 -13.15 16.01
CA ASP A 142 8.83 -14.49 16.02
C ASP A 142 7.84 -14.73 14.88
N TYR A 143 7.00 -13.74 14.54
CA TYR A 143 5.99 -13.88 13.47
C TYR A 143 6.60 -14.05 12.08
N PHE A 144 7.88 -13.71 11.93
CA PHE A 144 8.63 -13.79 10.68
C PHE A 144 9.65 -14.94 10.70
N GLY A 145 9.63 -15.80 11.72
CA GLY A 145 10.61 -16.89 11.86
C GLY A 145 12.00 -16.44 12.28
N LEU A 146 12.14 -15.20 12.73
CA LEU A 146 13.37 -14.70 13.35
C LEU A 146 13.38 -15.05 14.84
N SER A 147 14.58 -15.17 15.42
CA SER A 147 14.80 -15.57 16.81
C SER A 147 13.91 -14.80 17.80
N GLN A 148 13.38 -15.51 18.79
CA GLN A 148 12.64 -14.95 19.93
C GLN A 148 13.48 -14.01 20.82
N LYS A 149 14.81 -14.05 20.69
CA LYS A 149 15.81 -13.21 21.36
C LYS A 149 16.44 -12.21 20.39
N GLN A 150 15.89 -12.08 19.19
CA GLN A 150 16.36 -11.12 18.20
C GLN A 150 16.41 -9.72 18.84
N ASN A 151 17.63 -9.24 19.04
CA ASN A 151 17.86 -7.83 19.35
C ASN A 151 17.49 -6.98 18.12
N LEU A 152 17.19 -5.70 18.31
CA LEU A 152 16.78 -4.77 17.28
C LEU A 152 17.48 -4.99 15.93
N TYR A 153 16.74 -5.56 14.98
CA TYR A 153 17.15 -5.71 13.59
C TYR A 153 16.26 -4.83 12.73
N THR A 154 16.83 -4.00 11.87
CA THR A 154 16.05 -3.05 11.05
C THR A 154 16.36 -3.22 9.57
N VAL A 155 15.32 -3.19 8.74
CA VAL A 155 15.40 -3.13 7.27
C VAL A 155 14.80 -1.82 6.81
N ALA A 156 15.51 -1.06 5.97
CA ALA A 156 15.00 0.15 5.34
C ALA A 156 14.51 -0.12 3.92
N PHE A 157 13.35 0.42 3.57
CA PHE A 157 12.79 0.30 2.22
C PHE A 157 12.99 1.61 1.44
N ARG A 158 13.35 1.46 0.16
CA ARG A 158 13.59 2.55 -0.79
C ARG A 158 12.94 2.18 -2.12
N PRO A 159 11.60 2.25 -2.17
CA PRO A 159 10.85 1.87 -3.36
C PRO A 159 11.05 2.87 -4.49
N ARG A 160 11.33 2.34 -5.68
CA ARG A 160 11.50 3.06 -6.93
C ARG A 160 10.51 2.54 -7.96
N VAL A 161 9.80 3.47 -8.59
CA VAL A 161 8.86 3.26 -9.68
C VAL A 161 9.38 4.00 -10.90
N GLN A 162 9.44 3.29 -12.03
CA GLN A 162 9.82 3.84 -13.31
C GLN A 162 8.74 3.46 -14.33
N ASN A 163 8.22 4.44 -15.05
CA ASN A 163 7.22 4.24 -16.09
C ASN A 163 7.80 4.64 -17.44
N HIS A 164 7.58 3.80 -18.43
CA HIS A 164 7.77 4.05 -19.85
C HIS A 164 6.39 3.99 -20.49
N CYS A 165 5.87 5.12 -20.95
CA CYS A 165 4.54 5.22 -21.51
C CYS A 165 4.67 5.54 -23.00
N ILE A 166 4.00 4.77 -23.84
CA ILE A 166 3.76 5.10 -25.24
C ILE A 166 2.27 5.37 -25.36
N ASP A 167 1.90 6.58 -25.73
CA ASP A 167 0.49 6.96 -25.87
C ASP A 167 0.15 7.24 -27.32
N PHE A 168 -0.89 6.61 -27.82
CA PHE A 168 -1.45 6.84 -29.15
C PHE A 168 -2.73 7.64 -29.01
N LYS A 169 -2.78 8.78 -29.69
CA LYS A 169 -3.90 9.73 -29.62
C LYS A 169 -4.47 9.93 -31.02
N LEU A 170 -5.78 9.89 -31.12
CA LEU A 170 -6.53 10.24 -32.31
C LEU A 170 -7.59 11.27 -31.93
N TYR A 171 -7.51 12.45 -32.51
CA TYR A 171 -8.54 13.49 -32.44
C TYR A 171 -9.20 13.62 -33.81
N VAL A 172 -10.52 13.74 -33.84
CA VAL A 172 -11.30 13.97 -35.06
C VAL A 172 -12.35 15.04 -34.81
N GLY A 173 -12.24 16.15 -35.55
CA GLY A 173 -13.29 17.16 -35.66
C GLY A 173 -14.37 16.70 -36.62
N MET A 174 -15.63 16.78 -36.20
CA MET A 174 -16.80 16.29 -36.93
C MET A 174 -17.76 17.43 -37.28
N ASP A 175 -17.19 18.58 -37.66
CA ASP A 175 -17.94 19.80 -37.96
C ASP A 175 -18.94 19.64 -39.12
N GLU A 176 -18.68 18.68 -40.03
CA GLU A 176 -19.61 18.30 -41.09
C GLU A 176 -20.93 17.73 -40.55
N ILE A 177 -20.90 17.06 -39.39
CA ILE A 177 -22.08 16.47 -38.76
C ILE A 177 -22.78 17.53 -37.90
N ILE A 178 -22.04 18.14 -36.98
CA ILE A 178 -22.48 19.20 -36.08
C ILE A 178 -21.27 20.12 -35.85
N GLU A 179 -21.41 21.41 -36.16
CA GLU A 179 -20.38 22.43 -35.94
C GLU A 179 -19.89 22.42 -34.49
N GLY A 180 -18.58 22.22 -34.27
CA GLY A 180 -17.95 22.16 -32.96
C GLY A 180 -17.98 20.78 -32.30
N LEU A 181 -18.55 19.76 -32.94
CA LEU A 181 -18.55 18.38 -32.43
C LEU A 181 -17.19 17.72 -32.69
N TYR A 182 -16.64 17.05 -31.69
CA TYR A 182 -15.37 16.32 -31.84
C TYR A 182 -15.35 15.03 -31.04
N MET A 183 -14.45 14.13 -31.42
CA MET A 183 -14.13 12.93 -30.65
C MET A 183 -12.63 12.78 -30.47
N GLN A 184 -12.24 12.18 -29.34
CA GLN A 184 -10.85 11.83 -29.07
C GLN A 184 -10.75 10.42 -28.50
N LEU A 185 -9.72 9.68 -28.93
CA LEU A 185 -9.37 8.34 -28.47
C LEU A 185 -7.89 8.32 -28.03
N ASN A 186 -7.63 7.91 -26.78
CA ASN A 186 -6.27 7.71 -26.27
C ASN A 186 -6.05 6.25 -25.84
N LEU A 187 -4.87 5.71 -26.15
CA LEU A 187 -4.48 4.32 -25.93
C LEU A 187 -3.06 4.23 -25.29
N PRO A 188 -2.93 4.55 -23.99
CA PRO A 188 -1.64 4.52 -23.31
C PRO A 188 -1.15 3.10 -23.02
N LEU A 189 -0.12 2.66 -23.76
CA LEU A 189 0.66 1.45 -23.50
C LEU A 189 1.78 1.76 -22.52
N ILE A 190 1.80 1.07 -21.39
CA ILE A 190 2.70 1.38 -20.29
C ILE A 190 3.54 0.16 -19.96
N HIS A 191 4.85 0.35 -19.89
CA HIS A 191 5.77 -0.56 -19.23
C HIS A 191 6.27 0.08 -17.94
N THR A 192 6.07 -0.58 -16.80
CA THR A 192 6.49 -0.06 -15.50
C THR A 192 7.41 -1.04 -14.78
N LYS A 193 8.41 -0.52 -14.07
CA LYS A 193 9.36 -1.28 -13.25
C LYS A 193 9.31 -0.78 -11.82
N TRP A 194 9.06 -1.70 -10.90
CA TRP A 194 8.91 -1.43 -9.47
C TRP A 194 10.00 -2.19 -8.72
N ASN A 195 10.85 -1.47 -8.01
CA ASN A 195 11.91 -2.02 -7.18
C ASN A 195 11.68 -1.59 -5.73
N LEU A 196 11.49 -2.52 -4.81
CA LEU A 196 11.23 -2.20 -3.39
C LEU A 196 12.48 -1.67 -2.66
N CYS A 197 13.68 -2.03 -3.14
CA CYS A 197 14.97 -1.71 -2.54
C CYS A 197 15.98 -1.25 -3.59
N SER A 198 15.80 -0.06 -4.14
CA SER A 198 16.84 0.56 -4.96
C SER A 198 18.00 1.01 -4.06
N GLY A 199 19.17 0.42 -4.24
CA GLY A 199 20.37 0.57 -3.40
C GLY A 199 21.05 1.95 -3.40
N CYS A 200 20.32 3.04 -3.23
CA CYS A 200 20.87 4.40 -3.26
C CYS A 200 21.37 4.93 -1.90
N CYS A 201 21.52 4.11 -0.86
CA CYS A 201 22.02 4.57 0.44
C CYS A 201 23.17 3.71 0.97
N ASN A 202 24.39 3.98 0.49
CA ASN A 202 25.58 3.67 1.29
C ASN A 202 25.56 4.59 2.53
N SER A 203 25.33 3.99 3.70
CA SER A 203 25.74 4.36 5.08
C SER A 203 25.69 5.81 5.62
N GLY A 204 25.28 6.83 4.86
CA GLY A 204 25.40 8.24 5.28
C GLY A 204 24.09 8.97 5.61
N CYS A 205 22.93 8.53 5.09
CA CYS A 205 21.66 9.24 5.31
C CYS A 205 21.06 8.86 6.67
N LYS A 206 21.60 9.45 7.76
CA LYS A 206 20.97 9.39 9.08
C LYS A 206 19.66 10.17 9.04
N ASN A 207 18.55 9.43 9.19
CA ASN A 207 17.25 9.80 9.75
C ASN A 207 16.43 10.97 9.15
N ASP A 208 17.01 11.84 8.33
CA ASP A 208 16.27 12.96 7.76
C ASP A 208 15.80 12.60 6.36
N CYS A 209 14.51 12.24 6.29
CA CYS A 209 13.76 12.18 5.04
C CYS A 209 13.42 13.59 4.52
N ASN A 210 13.97 14.62 5.15
CA ASN A 210 13.71 16.01 4.86
C ASN A 210 14.91 16.59 4.12
N ASN A 211 14.76 16.69 2.80
CA ASN A 211 15.55 17.53 1.90
C ASN A 211 17.06 17.49 2.08
N ASP A 212 17.70 16.46 1.55
CA ASP A 212 18.87 16.59 0.66
C ASP A 212 19.58 15.24 0.57
N CYS A 213 19.60 14.66 -0.63
CA CYS A 213 20.62 13.69 -1.00
C CYS A 213 21.96 14.43 -1.22
N GLY A 214 22.42 15.16 -0.20
CA GLY A 214 23.78 15.66 -0.12
C GLY A 214 24.66 14.50 0.33
N CYS A 215 25.19 13.72 -0.61
CA CYS A 215 26.24 12.75 -0.33
C CYS A 215 27.46 13.48 0.24
N SER A 216 27.58 13.55 1.57
CA SER A 216 28.78 14.10 2.22
C SER A 216 29.97 13.20 1.90
N THR A 217 30.99 13.78 1.28
CA THR A 217 32.15 13.13 0.66
C THR A 217 33.19 12.54 1.63
N ASN A 218 32.86 12.32 2.91
CA ASN A 218 33.84 11.87 3.91
C ASN A 218 33.70 10.38 4.29
N SER A 219 33.64 9.49 3.30
CA SER A 219 33.88 8.06 3.50
C SER A 219 35.02 7.59 2.60
N THR A 220 36.25 7.86 3.03
CA THR A 220 37.46 7.32 2.44
C THR A 220 37.65 5.87 2.88
N THR A 221 36.98 4.93 2.22
CA THR A 221 37.36 3.51 1.96
C THR A 221 36.11 2.66 1.74
N ALA A 222 35.47 2.81 0.58
CA ALA A 222 34.61 1.77 0.05
C ALA A 222 35.01 1.54 -1.41
N THR A 223 35.67 0.42 -1.66
CA THR A 223 35.97 -0.09 -3.00
C THR A 223 34.65 -0.21 -3.75
N ALA A 224 34.41 0.69 -4.70
CA ALA A 224 33.28 0.62 -5.60
C ALA A 224 33.49 -0.55 -6.56
N THR A 225 33.13 -1.75 -6.12
CA THR A 225 32.84 -2.85 -7.02
C THR A 225 31.65 -2.43 -7.87
N THR A 226 31.80 -2.53 -9.19
CA THR A 226 30.74 -2.39 -10.19
C THR A 226 29.69 -3.46 -9.93
N SER A 227 28.81 -3.25 -8.95
CA SER A 227 27.68 -4.13 -8.70
C SER A 227 26.72 -3.96 -9.87
N THR A 228 26.66 -4.98 -10.72
CA THR A 228 25.47 -5.27 -11.51
C THR A 228 24.25 -5.03 -10.63
N SER A 229 23.26 -4.29 -11.12
CA SER A 229 22.06 -3.94 -10.36
C SER A 229 21.28 -5.21 -10.03
N LEU A 230 21.69 -5.89 -8.97
CA LEU A 230 20.96 -7.03 -8.45
C LEU A 230 19.66 -6.48 -7.88
N CYS A 231 18.56 -7.02 -8.35
CA CYS A 231 17.26 -6.79 -7.78
C CYS A 231 17.08 -7.74 -6.59
N GLY A 232 16.47 -7.29 -5.49
CA GLY A 232 16.15 -8.20 -4.39
C GLY A 232 16.24 -7.60 -2.99
N MET A 233 15.63 -8.32 -2.05
CA MET A 233 15.66 -7.99 -0.62
C MET A 233 17.06 -7.94 0.00
N GLY A 234 18.03 -8.64 -0.60
CA GLY A 234 19.42 -8.61 -0.15
C GLY A 234 20.10 -7.24 -0.29
N ASN A 235 19.50 -6.32 -1.05
CA ASN A 235 20.05 -4.97 -1.30
C ASN A 235 19.35 -3.88 -0.48
N CYS A 236 18.34 -4.23 0.33
CA CYS A 236 17.77 -3.29 1.27
C CYS A 236 18.81 -2.97 2.35
N PRO A 237 19.02 -1.69 2.72
CA PRO A 237 19.89 -1.37 3.84
C PRO A 237 19.39 -2.01 5.13
N THR A 238 20.27 -2.69 5.86
CA THR A 238 19.95 -3.33 7.14
C THR A 238 20.83 -2.79 8.26
N THR A 239 20.30 -2.80 9.49
CA THR A 239 21.07 -2.46 10.70
C THR A 239 20.80 -3.51 11.77
N GLY A 240 21.87 -4.01 12.40
CA GLY A 240 21.82 -5.11 13.36
C GLY A 240 22.24 -6.45 12.75
N THR A 241 22.33 -7.48 13.59
CA THR A 241 22.71 -8.85 13.22
C THR A 241 21.56 -9.78 13.54
N LEU A 242 21.27 -10.74 12.65
CA LEU A 242 20.27 -11.77 12.93
C LEU A 242 20.76 -12.70 14.03
N ASP A 243 19.90 -12.91 15.03
CA ASP A 243 20.17 -13.81 16.15
C ASP A 243 19.86 -15.26 15.74
N SER A 244 20.75 -16.19 16.08
CA SER A 244 20.67 -17.60 15.69
C SER A 244 20.08 -18.50 16.77
N THR A 245 19.61 -17.95 17.90
CA THR A 245 19.03 -18.73 19.00
C THR A 245 17.80 -19.49 18.49
N PRO A 246 17.78 -20.83 18.59
CA PRO A 246 16.62 -21.64 18.24
C PRO A 246 15.39 -21.28 19.05
N PHE A 247 14.22 -21.41 18.44
CA PHE A 247 12.97 -21.46 19.17
C PHE A 247 12.96 -22.73 20.04
N PRO A 248 12.61 -22.64 21.33
CA PRO A 248 12.47 -23.82 22.19
C PRO A 248 11.46 -24.82 21.64
N ALA A 249 11.66 -26.11 21.92
CA ALA A 249 10.71 -27.16 21.58
C ALA A 249 9.33 -26.85 22.18
N GLY A 250 8.26 -27.03 21.41
CA GLY A 250 6.90 -26.66 21.82
C GLY A 250 6.49 -25.23 21.50
N TYR A 251 7.41 -24.32 21.11
CA TYR A 251 7.01 -22.93 20.84
C TYR A 251 6.46 -22.70 19.42
N MET A 252 7.21 -23.11 18.40
CA MET A 252 6.84 -22.97 16.97
C MET A 252 6.48 -24.30 16.30
N SER A 253 6.74 -25.43 16.95
CA SER A 253 6.33 -26.76 16.54
C SER A 253 6.10 -27.63 17.78
N ASN A 254 5.49 -28.79 17.60
CA ASN A 254 5.28 -29.75 18.68
C ASN A 254 6.62 -30.08 19.38
N VAL A 255 6.56 -30.37 20.68
CA VAL A 255 7.72 -30.69 21.53
C VAL A 255 8.57 -31.82 20.95
N THR A 256 7.92 -32.83 20.34
CA THR A 256 8.61 -33.98 19.74
C THR A 256 9.46 -33.63 18.52
N ALA A 257 9.19 -32.50 17.85
CA ALA A 257 10.00 -32.01 16.74
C ALA A 257 11.33 -31.39 17.20
N GLY A 258 11.48 -31.14 18.50
CA GLY A 258 12.65 -30.48 19.07
C GLY A 258 12.69 -28.97 18.80
N PRO A 259 13.82 -28.31 19.11
CA PRO A 259 14.00 -26.89 18.84
C PRO A 259 13.95 -26.57 17.33
N VAL A 260 13.34 -25.43 16.99
CA VAL A 260 13.23 -24.98 15.58
C VAL A 260 14.27 -23.89 15.33
N ALA A 261 15.12 -24.07 14.32
CA ALA A 261 16.10 -23.05 13.94
C ALA A 261 15.40 -21.80 13.35
N PRO A 262 15.85 -20.58 13.70
CA PRO A 262 15.34 -19.36 13.08
C PRO A 262 15.80 -19.27 11.62
N LEU A 263 15.10 -18.47 10.82
CA LEU A 263 15.49 -18.17 9.46
C LEU A 263 16.79 -17.36 9.42
N THR A 264 17.69 -17.74 8.52
CA THR A 264 19.05 -17.17 8.44
C THR A 264 19.14 -15.92 7.56
N THR A 265 18.09 -15.61 6.81
CA THR A 265 18.04 -14.41 5.95
C THR A 265 16.75 -13.64 6.16
N VAL A 266 16.85 -12.31 6.10
CA VAL A 266 15.67 -11.45 6.18
C VAL A 266 14.77 -11.58 4.94
N ALA A 267 15.35 -11.95 3.80
CA ALA A 267 14.59 -12.23 2.58
C ALA A 267 13.65 -13.44 2.78
N ASP A 268 14.14 -14.53 3.38
CA ASP A 268 13.31 -15.69 3.73
C ASP A 268 12.21 -15.32 4.72
N ALA A 269 12.55 -14.53 5.75
CA ALA A 269 11.62 -14.07 6.77
C ALA A 269 10.49 -13.21 6.20
N LEU A 270 10.83 -12.20 5.39
CA LEU A 270 9.86 -11.27 4.80
C LEU A 270 9.06 -11.87 3.64
N ASN A 271 9.61 -12.86 2.92
CA ASN A 271 8.86 -13.61 1.91
C ASN A 271 8.05 -14.78 2.50
N GLY A 272 8.09 -14.96 3.82
CA GLY A 272 7.26 -15.92 4.55
C GLY A 272 7.63 -17.37 4.27
N LYS A 273 8.92 -17.70 4.31
CA LYS A 273 9.39 -19.09 4.28
C LYS A 273 8.83 -19.88 5.48
N ALA A 274 8.49 -21.14 5.25
CA ALA A 274 7.99 -22.04 6.29
C ALA A 274 9.06 -22.31 7.37
N PHE A 275 8.63 -22.49 8.62
CA PHE A 275 9.47 -22.88 9.76
C PHE A 275 8.61 -23.53 10.86
N GLY A 276 9.07 -24.61 11.48
CA GLY A 276 8.25 -25.34 12.45
C GLY A 276 6.89 -25.76 11.86
N ASP A 277 5.80 -25.44 12.57
CA ASP A 277 4.43 -25.69 12.09
C ASP A 277 3.93 -24.59 11.12
N PHE A 278 4.67 -23.50 10.90
CA PHE A 278 4.28 -22.44 9.99
C PHE A 278 4.37 -22.92 8.53
N GLN A 279 3.23 -22.91 7.85
CA GLN A 279 3.07 -23.45 6.49
C GLN A 279 3.64 -22.54 5.39
N GLY A 280 4.21 -21.39 5.76
CA GLY A 280 4.62 -20.34 4.84
C GLY A 280 3.49 -19.35 4.54
N ARG A 281 3.82 -18.32 3.77
CA ARG A 281 2.89 -17.25 3.39
C ARG A 281 2.67 -17.20 1.89
N SER A 282 1.43 -17.03 1.47
CA SER A 282 1.07 -16.89 0.05
C SER A 282 1.03 -15.43 -0.43
N TYR A 283 0.57 -14.51 0.44
CA TYR A 283 0.37 -13.09 0.10
C TYR A 283 1.31 -12.11 0.82
N GLY A 284 1.37 -10.86 0.38
CA GLY A 284 2.14 -9.79 1.02
C GLY A 284 3.62 -10.09 1.23
N LYS A 285 4.26 -10.75 0.27
CA LYS A 285 5.70 -10.96 0.25
C LYS A 285 6.42 -9.64 -0.06
N PHE A 286 7.64 -9.49 0.44
CA PHE A 286 8.49 -8.31 0.21
C PHE A 286 9.47 -8.57 -0.94
N SER A 287 9.05 -9.24 -2.01
CA SER A 287 9.91 -9.50 -3.16
C SER A 287 10.44 -8.20 -3.79
N GLY A 288 11.68 -8.20 -4.28
CA GLY A 288 12.43 -6.98 -4.54
C GLY A 288 12.20 -6.28 -5.88
N CYS A 289 11.78 -6.96 -6.95
CA CYS A 289 11.55 -6.32 -8.26
C CYS A 289 10.46 -7.00 -9.06
N HIS A 290 9.63 -6.19 -9.70
CA HIS A 290 8.59 -6.61 -10.63
C HIS A 290 8.46 -5.62 -11.77
N ASP A 291 8.05 -6.09 -12.92
CA ASP A 291 7.66 -5.26 -14.04
C ASP A 291 6.36 -5.75 -14.67
N ALA A 292 5.74 -4.88 -15.45
CA ALA A 292 4.54 -5.20 -16.20
C ALA A 292 4.43 -4.30 -17.43
N THR A 293 3.82 -4.84 -18.49
CA THR A 293 3.47 -4.09 -19.71
C THR A 293 1.98 -4.29 -20.01
N LYS A 294 1.19 -3.22 -20.01
CA LYS A 294 -0.26 -3.25 -20.28
C LYS A 294 -0.75 -1.93 -20.85
N VAL A 295 -1.90 -1.94 -21.51
CA VAL A 295 -2.66 -0.72 -21.84
C VAL A 295 -3.43 -0.28 -20.59
N ALA A 296 -3.18 0.94 -20.09
CA ALA A 296 -3.76 1.38 -18.82
C ALA A 296 -5.29 1.51 -18.85
N GLY A 297 -5.81 1.99 -19.98
CA GLY A 297 -7.22 2.12 -20.27
C GLY A 297 -7.41 2.48 -21.73
N ILE A 298 -8.66 2.44 -22.18
CA ILE A 298 -9.07 3.05 -23.45
C ILE A 298 -9.89 4.28 -23.09
N TYR A 299 -9.43 5.46 -23.48
CA TYR A 299 -10.04 6.74 -23.12
C TYR A 299 -10.77 7.26 -24.34
N PHE A 300 -12.06 7.55 -24.18
CA PHE A 300 -12.90 8.09 -25.23
C PHE A 300 -13.57 9.37 -24.74
N ASP A 301 -13.37 10.45 -25.49
CA ASP A 301 -14.01 11.73 -25.24
C ASP A 301 -14.94 12.06 -26.42
N LEU A 302 -16.16 12.49 -26.12
CA LEU A 302 -17.10 13.07 -27.09
C LEU A 302 -17.43 14.47 -26.62
N GLY A 303 -17.01 15.47 -27.39
CA GLY A 303 -17.11 16.87 -26.99
C GLY A 303 -17.84 17.75 -27.99
N TYR A 304 -18.23 18.92 -27.49
CA TYR A 304 -18.95 19.94 -28.23
C TYR A 304 -18.48 21.33 -27.81
N ASN A 305 -17.93 22.08 -28.76
CA ASN A 305 -17.53 23.47 -28.63
C ASN A 305 -18.73 24.38 -28.91
N PHE A 306 -19.47 24.72 -27.85
CA PHE A 306 -20.69 25.52 -27.97
C PHE A 306 -20.41 27.02 -28.11
N TRP A 307 -19.19 27.46 -27.83
CA TRP A 307 -18.78 28.84 -28.02
C TRP A 307 -17.44 28.89 -28.72
N GLU A 308 -17.45 29.34 -29.96
CA GLU A 308 -16.32 29.23 -30.86
C GLU A 308 -16.14 30.51 -31.67
N CYS A 309 -14.93 31.06 -31.63
CA CYS A 309 -14.46 32.24 -32.36
C CYS A 309 -13.01 32.01 -32.78
N PRO A 310 -12.47 32.79 -33.73
CA PRO A 310 -11.06 32.66 -34.14
C PRO A 310 -10.08 32.80 -32.95
N ASP A 311 -10.39 33.69 -32.01
CA ASP A 311 -9.50 34.06 -30.92
C ASP A 311 -9.75 33.25 -29.63
N TYR A 312 -10.85 32.49 -29.53
CA TYR A 312 -11.19 31.74 -28.33
C TYR A 312 -12.24 30.66 -28.58
N HIS A 313 -12.19 29.60 -27.78
CA HIS A 313 -13.25 28.59 -27.74
C HIS A 313 -13.54 28.11 -26.31
N LEU A 314 -14.74 27.60 -26.12
CA LEU A 314 -15.18 26.92 -24.90
C LEU A 314 -16.11 25.76 -25.28
N GLY A 315 -15.80 24.60 -24.72
CA GLY A 315 -16.52 23.36 -24.95
C GLY A 315 -16.66 22.52 -23.69
N ILE A 316 -17.57 21.56 -23.79
CA ILE A 316 -17.77 20.50 -22.80
C ILE A 316 -17.61 19.15 -23.49
N TYR A 317 -17.20 18.14 -22.73
CA TYR A 317 -17.11 16.79 -23.24
C TYR A 317 -17.53 15.74 -22.22
N LEU A 318 -18.08 14.65 -22.72
CA LEU A 318 -18.29 13.42 -21.99
C LEU A 318 -17.04 12.56 -22.09
N LYS A 319 -16.59 12.00 -20.96
CA LYS A 319 -15.40 11.14 -20.89
C LYS A 319 -15.78 9.74 -20.42
N VAL A 320 -15.37 8.72 -21.17
CA VAL A 320 -15.55 7.31 -20.84
C VAL A 320 -14.20 6.62 -20.85
N ILE A 321 -13.91 5.84 -19.81
CA ILE A 321 -12.64 5.11 -19.70
C ILE A 321 -12.93 3.62 -19.48
N ALA A 322 -12.47 2.79 -20.42
CA ALA A 322 -12.59 1.34 -20.34
C ALA A 322 -11.39 0.73 -19.60
N PRO A 323 -11.60 -0.22 -18.68
CA PRO A 323 -10.56 -0.73 -17.81
C PRO A 323 -9.76 -1.91 -18.41
N THR A 324 -8.69 -1.62 -19.13
CA THR A 324 -7.80 -2.63 -19.75
C THR A 324 -6.52 -2.91 -18.95
N GLY A 325 -6.29 -2.16 -17.88
CA GLY A 325 -5.08 -2.21 -17.05
C GLY A 325 -4.86 -3.51 -16.27
N THR A 326 -4.09 -3.42 -15.18
CA THR A 326 -3.81 -4.54 -14.27
C THR A 326 -5.11 -5.12 -13.73
N ASN A 327 -5.33 -6.42 -13.93
CA ASN A 327 -6.51 -7.09 -13.42
C ASN A 327 -6.42 -7.22 -11.90
N MET A 328 -7.26 -6.45 -11.20
CA MET A 328 -7.32 -6.43 -9.73
C MET A 328 -8.29 -7.47 -9.14
N ASP A 329 -9.05 -8.21 -9.96
CA ASP A 329 -9.95 -9.29 -9.52
C ASP A 329 -9.21 -10.63 -9.29
N HIS A 330 -7.95 -10.71 -9.72
CA HIS A 330 -7.08 -11.84 -9.43
C HIS A 330 -6.16 -11.55 -8.24
N ASP A 331 -5.60 -12.58 -7.61
CA ASP A 331 -4.74 -12.43 -6.44
C ASP A 331 -3.27 -12.09 -6.76
N ALA A 332 -2.93 -11.87 -8.03
CA ALA A 332 -1.53 -11.76 -8.46
C ALA A 332 -0.84 -10.53 -7.86
N HIS A 333 -1.56 -9.40 -7.78
CA HIS A 333 -1.01 -8.15 -7.24
C HIS A 333 -0.88 -8.13 -5.72
N VAL A 334 -1.70 -8.89 -4.99
CA VAL A 334 -1.62 -8.98 -3.51
C VAL A 334 -0.56 -9.97 -3.03
N ARG A 335 0.02 -10.79 -3.93
CA ARG A 335 1.10 -11.72 -3.58
C ARG A 335 2.33 -11.01 -3.03
N ASN A 336 2.57 -9.78 -3.50
CA ASN A 336 3.67 -8.94 -3.06
C ASN A 336 3.14 -7.60 -2.59
N ILE A 337 3.74 -7.01 -1.56
CA ILE A 337 3.29 -5.70 -1.04
C ILE A 337 3.55 -4.56 -2.01
N PHE A 338 4.47 -4.76 -2.95
CA PHE A 338 4.91 -3.78 -3.92
C PHE A 338 4.91 -4.43 -5.29
N TYR A 339 3.77 -4.29 -5.98
CA TYR A 339 3.49 -4.93 -7.26
C TYR A 339 3.08 -3.89 -8.29
N PRO A 340 3.47 -4.03 -9.58
CA PRO A 340 3.15 -3.04 -10.58
C PRO A 340 1.67 -3.00 -10.93
N VAL A 341 1.05 -1.84 -10.73
CA VAL A 341 -0.34 -1.56 -11.10
C VAL A 341 -0.35 -0.54 -12.24
N ILE A 342 -0.99 -0.91 -13.35
CA ILE A 342 -1.13 -0.06 -14.55
C ILE A 342 -2.63 0.20 -14.73
N GLY A 343 -3.06 1.47 -14.74
CA GLY A 343 -4.47 1.82 -14.81
C GLY A 343 -5.24 1.58 -13.51
N ASP A 344 -6.46 2.10 -13.42
CA ASP A 344 -7.32 1.95 -12.23
C ASP A 344 -8.12 0.64 -12.21
N TYR A 345 -8.26 -0.03 -13.37
CA TYR A 345 -9.13 -1.19 -13.54
C TYR A 345 -10.61 -0.94 -13.17
N HIS A 346 -11.12 0.29 -13.32
CA HIS A 346 -12.54 0.63 -13.20
C HIS A 346 -13.11 1.16 -14.52
N TRP A 347 -14.37 0.84 -14.82
CA TRP A 347 -15.12 1.67 -15.76
C TRP A 347 -15.25 3.05 -15.16
N GLN A 348 -15.01 4.08 -15.98
CA GLN A 348 -15.15 5.46 -15.55
C GLN A 348 -16.07 6.21 -16.50
N LEU A 349 -16.93 7.04 -15.93
CA LEU A 349 -17.79 7.97 -16.66
C LEU A 349 -17.67 9.33 -16.01
N GLY A 350 -17.52 10.35 -16.82
CA GLY A 350 -17.36 11.72 -16.35
C GLY A 350 -17.65 12.75 -17.42
N ALA A 351 -17.38 13.99 -17.05
CA ALA A 351 -17.46 15.12 -17.95
C ALA A 351 -16.30 16.07 -17.72
N GLY A 352 -15.99 16.88 -18.72
CA GLY A 352 -14.96 17.88 -18.65
C GLY A 352 -15.28 19.13 -19.45
N ILE A 353 -14.40 20.11 -19.31
CA ILE A 353 -14.39 21.37 -20.02
C ILE A 353 -13.09 21.49 -20.80
N SER A 354 -13.16 22.13 -21.96
CA SER A 354 -12.01 22.54 -22.76
C SER A 354 -12.21 23.98 -23.18
N GLY A 355 -11.16 24.79 -23.12
CA GLY A 355 -11.22 26.15 -23.64
C GLY A 355 -9.84 26.72 -23.90
N ALA A 356 -9.81 27.68 -24.81
CA ALA A 356 -8.61 28.45 -25.13
C ALA A 356 -8.99 29.91 -25.37
N THR A 357 -8.06 30.81 -25.07
CA THR A 357 -8.18 32.23 -25.40
C THR A 357 -6.84 32.79 -25.82
N GLU A 358 -6.84 33.52 -26.92
CA GLU A 358 -5.72 34.33 -27.36
C GLU A 358 -5.58 35.54 -26.44
N LEU A 359 -4.42 35.67 -25.81
CA LEU A 359 -4.10 36.80 -24.92
C LEU A 359 -3.37 37.92 -25.66
N PHE A 360 -2.65 37.57 -26.72
CA PHE A 360 -1.85 38.48 -27.52
C PHE A 360 -1.68 37.92 -28.93
N ASN A 361 -1.81 38.81 -29.92
CA ASN A 361 -1.49 38.54 -31.31
C ASN A 361 -0.93 39.83 -31.94
N CYS A 362 0.22 39.71 -32.59
CA CYS A 362 0.87 40.80 -33.33
C CYS A 362 1.01 40.39 -34.79
N ASP A 363 0.19 41.00 -35.66
CA ASP A 363 0.20 40.81 -37.12
C ASP A 363 0.22 39.33 -37.55
N ASP A 364 -0.43 38.47 -36.77
CA ASP A 364 -0.46 37.01 -36.91
C ASP A 364 0.91 36.31 -36.83
N ASP A 365 2.02 37.03 -36.68
CA ASP A 365 3.39 36.47 -36.60
C ASP A 365 3.73 35.89 -35.23
N HIS A 366 3.14 36.44 -34.16
CA HIS A 366 3.42 36.08 -32.78
C HIS A 366 2.13 36.02 -31.98
N ARG A 367 1.85 34.86 -31.39
CA ARG A 367 0.65 34.62 -30.60
C ARG A 367 0.99 34.10 -29.20
N ILE A 368 0.23 34.54 -28.20
CA ILE A 368 0.22 33.95 -26.86
C ILE A 368 -1.21 33.48 -26.58
N THR A 369 -1.36 32.18 -26.33
CA THR A 369 -2.67 31.55 -26.05
C THR A 369 -2.66 30.95 -24.65
N ALA A 370 -3.73 31.17 -23.89
CA ALA A 370 -3.99 30.46 -22.66
C ALA A 370 -4.97 29.31 -22.90
N TYR A 371 -4.62 28.12 -22.44
CA TYR A 371 -5.46 26.93 -22.47
C TYR A 371 -5.94 26.57 -21.07
N LEU A 372 -7.18 26.11 -21.01
CA LEU A 372 -7.83 25.61 -19.81
C LEU A 372 -8.52 24.29 -20.15
N GLN A 373 -8.19 23.24 -19.41
CA GLN A 373 -8.89 21.97 -19.57
C GLN A 373 -9.04 21.28 -18.22
N GLY A 374 -10.11 20.52 -18.05
CA GLY A 374 -10.24 19.67 -16.89
C GLY A 374 -11.42 18.73 -16.99
N TYR A 375 -11.40 17.66 -16.20
CA TYR A 375 -12.48 16.69 -16.13
C TYR A 375 -12.62 16.09 -14.75
N VAL A 376 -13.79 15.54 -14.47
CA VAL A 376 -14.07 14.70 -13.29
C VAL A 376 -14.81 13.45 -13.74
N THR A 377 -14.34 12.28 -13.30
CA THR A 377 -14.95 10.97 -13.54
C THR A 377 -15.33 10.29 -12.23
N HIS A 378 -16.40 9.50 -12.28
CA HIS A 378 -16.78 8.53 -11.28
C HIS A 378 -16.20 7.16 -11.65
N LEU A 379 -15.60 6.43 -10.70
CA LEU A 379 -15.13 5.06 -10.92
C LEU A 379 -16.16 4.09 -10.35
N PHE A 380 -16.85 3.39 -11.25
CA PHE A 380 -17.92 2.47 -10.88
C PHE A 380 -17.41 1.32 -10.01
N GLU A 381 -18.27 0.81 -9.14
CA GLU A 381 -17.96 -0.33 -8.28
C GLU A 381 -17.36 -1.49 -9.07
N ARG A 382 -16.25 -2.05 -8.57
CA ARG A 382 -15.68 -3.29 -9.11
C ARG A 382 -15.12 -4.17 -8.00
N GLU A 383 -15.20 -5.48 -8.23
CA GLU A 383 -14.54 -6.46 -7.37
C GLU A 383 -13.02 -6.40 -7.54
N GLN A 384 -12.31 -6.36 -6.43
CA GLN A 384 -10.86 -6.41 -6.35
C GLN A 384 -10.41 -7.30 -5.19
N VAL A 385 -9.27 -7.97 -5.34
CA VAL A 385 -8.62 -8.69 -4.24
C VAL A 385 -7.82 -7.71 -3.39
N ARG A 386 -8.07 -7.72 -2.08
CA ARG A 386 -7.41 -6.89 -1.08
C ARG A 386 -6.96 -7.74 0.11
N ALA A 387 -5.80 -7.44 0.66
CA ALA A 387 -5.44 -7.89 2.01
C ALA A 387 -6.01 -6.92 3.05
N PHE A 388 -6.27 -7.39 4.26
CA PHE A 388 -6.84 -6.59 5.35
C PHE A 388 -6.03 -6.80 6.63
N ASP A 389 -5.86 -5.75 7.43
CA ASP A 389 -5.46 -5.90 8.83
C ASP A 389 -6.68 -6.27 9.68
N LEU A 390 -6.39 -6.79 10.86
CA LEU A 390 -7.37 -6.97 11.92
C LEU A 390 -7.69 -5.64 12.60
N LYS A 391 -8.88 -5.56 13.21
CA LYS A 391 -9.29 -4.47 14.08
C LYS A 391 -8.56 -4.55 15.42
N SER A 392 -8.19 -3.41 15.98
CA SER A 392 -7.99 -3.28 17.43
C SER A 392 -9.35 -3.14 18.13
N GLY A 393 -9.37 -3.21 19.47
CA GLY A 393 -10.60 -3.21 20.28
C GLY A 393 -11.54 -2.01 20.06
N ASP A 394 -11.07 -0.93 19.43
CA ASP A 394 -11.81 0.28 19.06
C ASP A 394 -12.25 0.31 17.58
N SER A 395 -12.21 -0.83 16.88
CA SER A 395 -12.48 -0.93 15.44
C SER A 395 -11.51 -0.17 14.51
N THR A 396 -10.40 0.37 15.05
CA THR A 396 -9.33 0.94 14.21
C THR A 396 -8.44 -0.17 13.64
N ALA A 397 -7.66 0.12 12.60
CA ALA A 397 -6.76 -0.88 12.05
C ALA A 397 -5.65 -1.17 13.07
N SER A 398 -5.42 -2.45 13.42
CA SER A 398 -4.18 -2.89 14.07
C SER A 398 -3.12 -3.04 12.98
N PRO A 399 -2.19 -2.08 12.81
CA PRO A 399 -1.28 -2.09 11.69
C PRO A 399 -0.41 -3.35 11.64
N MET A 400 -0.15 -3.86 10.45
CA MET A 400 0.71 -5.03 10.21
C MET A 400 0.20 -6.33 10.85
N SER A 401 -1.00 -6.35 11.44
CA SER A 401 -1.60 -7.55 12.04
C SER A 401 -1.83 -8.67 11.04
N ARG A 402 -1.96 -8.34 9.74
CA ARG A 402 -1.95 -9.34 8.65
C ARG A 402 -0.72 -10.25 8.67
N PHE A 403 0.41 -9.80 9.21
CA PHE A 403 1.64 -10.60 9.26
C PHE A 403 1.79 -11.47 10.51
N MET A 404 0.83 -11.40 11.44
CA MET A 404 0.80 -12.25 12.62
C MET A 404 0.55 -13.73 12.25
N LEU A 405 0.81 -14.61 13.22
CA LEU A 405 0.55 -16.04 13.11
C LEU A 405 -0.81 -16.41 13.71
N ALA A 406 -1.52 -17.32 13.05
CA ALA A 406 -2.75 -17.92 13.51
C ALA A 406 -2.57 -19.45 13.64
N LYS A 407 -3.18 -20.03 14.66
CA LYS A 407 -3.30 -21.48 14.87
C LYS A 407 -4.47 -22.01 14.07
N GLU A 408 -4.29 -23.15 13.40
CA GLU A 408 -5.40 -23.95 12.86
C GLU A 408 -5.95 -24.90 13.91
N PHE A 409 -7.27 -24.97 14.02
CA PHE A 409 -7.99 -25.93 14.85
C PHE A 409 -8.61 -27.03 14.00
N VAL A 410 -8.85 -28.19 14.60
CA VAL A 410 -9.38 -29.38 13.88
C VAL A 410 -10.74 -29.07 13.24
N SER A 411 -11.65 -28.43 13.99
CA SER A 411 -12.93 -27.94 13.46
C SER A 411 -13.50 -26.85 14.39
N ALA A 412 -14.67 -26.30 14.06
CA ALA A 412 -15.39 -25.39 14.93
C ALA A 412 -15.87 -26.05 16.24
N ASP A 413 -16.07 -27.38 16.23
CA ASP A 413 -16.52 -28.15 17.39
C ASP A 413 -15.35 -28.76 18.16
N ASN A 414 -14.25 -29.09 17.48
CA ASN A 414 -13.02 -29.58 18.08
C ASN A 414 -11.93 -28.51 18.00
N LEU A 415 -11.86 -27.71 19.05
CA LEU A 415 -10.93 -26.58 19.19
C LEU A 415 -9.51 -27.01 19.62
N THR A 416 -9.13 -28.26 19.40
CA THR A 416 -7.75 -28.72 19.56
C THR A 416 -6.88 -28.18 18.42
N TYR A 417 -5.69 -27.68 18.75
CA TYR A 417 -4.72 -27.23 17.76
C TYR A 417 -4.32 -28.37 16.80
N ASN A 418 -4.34 -28.09 15.50
CA ASN A 418 -4.16 -29.04 14.41
C ASN A 418 -2.71 -29.05 13.85
N SER A 419 -1.72 -28.68 14.67
CA SER A 419 -0.29 -28.71 14.31
C SER A 419 0.06 -27.91 13.05
N LYS A 420 -0.68 -26.82 12.77
CA LYS A 420 -0.45 -25.94 11.63
C LYS A 420 -0.60 -24.48 12.03
N LEU A 421 0.42 -23.69 11.73
CA LEU A 421 0.39 -22.24 11.83
C LEU A 421 0.25 -21.62 10.43
N TRP A 422 -0.59 -20.59 10.35
CA TRP A 422 -0.84 -19.83 9.13
C TRP A 422 -0.55 -18.36 9.34
N SER A 423 -0.27 -17.65 8.25
CA SER A 423 -0.17 -16.19 8.31
C SER A 423 -1.57 -15.61 8.24
N VAL A 424 -1.87 -14.62 9.07
CA VAL A 424 -3.18 -13.95 9.07
C VAL A 424 -3.50 -13.36 7.69
N ILE A 425 -2.51 -12.97 6.89
CA ILE A 425 -2.71 -12.41 5.53
C ILE A 425 -3.31 -13.42 4.56
N ASP A 426 -2.96 -14.70 4.70
CA ASP A 426 -3.52 -15.76 3.86
C ASP A 426 -4.99 -15.95 4.18
N TRP A 427 -5.33 -15.88 5.47
CA TRP A 427 -6.71 -15.85 5.89
C TRP A 427 -7.39 -14.53 5.64
N SER A 428 -6.77 -13.35 5.66
CA SER A 428 -7.47 -12.04 5.60
C SER A 428 -7.53 -11.44 4.20
N THR A 429 -6.89 -12.06 3.20
CA THR A 429 -7.02 -11.66 1.80
C THR A 429 -8.39 -12.05 1.24
N ARG A 430 -9.16 -11.06 0.80
CA ARG A 430 -10.58 -11.18 0.41
C ARG A 430 -10.83 -10.47 -0.91
N LYS A 431 -11.85 -10.92 -1.63
CA LYS A 431 -12.49 -10.12 -2.67
C LYS A 431 -13.31 -9.02 -2.00
N ALA A 432 -13.25 -7.82 -2.54
CA ALA A 432 -13.92 -6.65 -2.01
C ALA A 432 -14.43 -5.78 -3.15
N LYS A 433 -15.63 -5.23 -2.98
CA LYS A 433 -16.22 -4.27 -3.91
C LYS A 433 -15.68 -2.87 -3.59
N VAL A 434 -14.87 -2.33 -4.50
CA VAL A 434 -14.22 -1.03 -4.36
C VAL A 434 -14.93 -0.02 -5.25
N ARG A 435 -15.16 1.19 -4.74
CA ARG A 435 -15.72 2.33 -5.47
C ARG A 435 -14.90 3.59 -5.18
N VAL A 436 -14.83 4.51 -6.14
CA VAL A 436 -14.27 5.86 -5.95
C VAL A 436 -15.24 6.87 -6.55
N ASP A 437 -15.66 7.82 -5.72
CA ASP A 437 -16.69 8.79 -6.10
C ASP A 437 -16.22 9.77 -7.16
N ALA A 438 -15.00 10.29 -7.01
CA ALA A 438 -14.45 11.29 -7.91
C ALA A 438 -12.95 11.06 -8.14
N LYS A 439 -12.55 11.18 -9.40
CA LYS A 439 -11.17 11.32 -9.86
C LYS A 439 -11.16 12.42 -10.92
N GLY A 440 -10.16 13.28 -10.96
CA GLY A 440 -10.14 14.33 -11.96
C GLY A 440 -8.81 15.04 -12.09
N GLU A 441 -8.70 15.75 -13.19
CA GLU A 441 -7.53 16.56 -13.56
C GLU A 441 -8.01 17.93 -13.99
N GLY A 442 -7.21 18.95 -13.67
CA GLY A 442 -7.40 20.32 -14.13
C GLY A 442 -6.06 20.89 -14.55
N LEU A 443 -6.04 21.63 -15.65
CA LEU A 443 -4.84 22.13 -16.29
C LEU A 443 -5.07 23.57 -16.76
N ILE A 444 -4.07 24.41 -16.52
CA ILE A 444 -3.92 25.71 -17.18
C ILE A 444 -2.53 25.79 -17.81
N GLU A 445 -2.47 26.36 -19.00
CA GLU A 445 -1.23 26.50 -19.75
C GLU A 445 -1.19 27.80 -20.52
N VAL A 446 0.00 28.38 -20.66
CA VAL A 446 0.25 29.50 -21.57
C VAL A 446 1.27 29.05 -22.62
N VAL A 447 0.93 29.27 -23.89
CA VAL A 447 1.74 28.86 -25.05
C VAL A 447 2.04 30.09 -25.90
N TYR A 448 3.32 30.28 -26.20
CA TYR A 448 3.77 31.17 -27.26
C TYR A 448 3.91 30.38 -28.55
N SER A 449 3.45 30.93 -29.68
CA SER A 449 3.63 30.36 -31.02
C SER A 449 3.99 31.44 -32.04
N ASN A 450 4.73 31.06 -33.09
CA ASN A 450 5.02 31.94 -34.23
C ASN A 450 4.65 31.33 -35.58
N ASN A 451 4.69 32.15 -36.64
CA ASN A 451 4.41 31.73 -38.01
C ASN A 451 5.46 30.80 -38.64
N CYS A 452 6.59 30.54 -37.97
CA CYS A 452 7.59 29.58 -38.44
C CYS A 452 7.32 28.15 -37.94
N GLY A 453 6.19 27.92 -37.26
CA GLY A 453 5.80 26.64 -36.69
C GLY A 453 6.35 26.37 -35.29
N PHE A 454 7.16 27.27 -34.72
CA PHE A 454 7.73 27.09 -33.39
C PHE A 454 6.73 27.49 -32.30
N SER A 455 6.62 26.66 -31.26
CA SER A 455 5.89 26.97 -30.04
C SER A 455 6.65 26.58 -28.78
N ALA A 456 6.36 27.28 -27.69
CA ALA A 456 6.86 26.98 -26.36
C ALA A 456 5.78 27.21 -25.31
N GLY A 457 5.58 26.24 -24.43
CA GLY A 457 4.52 26.29 -23.42
C GLY A 457 5.04 26.06 -22.00
N LEU A 458 4.36 26.69 -21.05
CA LEU A 458 4.53 26.46 -19.61
C LEU A 458 3.14 26.34 -18.98
N GLY A 459 2.96 25.32 -18.14
CA GLY A 459 1.67 25.10 -17.51
C GLY A 459 1.74 24.44 -16.14
N TYR A 460 0.55 24.34 -15.57
CA TYR A 460 0.30 23.76 -14.26
C TYR A 460 -0.90 22.84 -14.32
N GLU A 461 -0.78 21.68 -13.69
CA GLU A 461 -1.80 20.66 -13.63
C GLU A 461 -2.05 20.26 -12.16
N ILE A 462 -3.32 20.09 -11.80
CA ILE A 462 -3.76 19.53 -10.52
C ILE A 462 -4.47 18.21 -10.80
N TYR A 463 -4.13 17.17 -10.04
CA TYR A 463 -4.81 15.88 -10.06
C TYR A 463 -5.38 15.61 -8.66
N GLY A 464 -6.59 15.07 -8.61
CA GLY A 464 -7.25 14.71 -7.36
C GLY A 464 -8.01 13.40 -7.47
N ARG A 465 -8.02 12.65 -6.38
CA ARG A 465 -8.85 11.44 -6.24
C ARG A 465 -9.49 11.40 -4.86
N SER A 466 -10.76 11.04 -4.79
CA SER A 466 -11.48 10.82 -3.54
C SER A 466 -11.01 9.53 -2.85
N LYS A 467 -11.38 9.36 -1.57
CA LYS A 467 -11.12 8.13 -0.83
C LYS A 467 -11.84 6.94 -1.48
N GLU A 468 -11.23 5.75 -1.39
CA GLU A 468 -11.90 4.51 -1.76
C GLU A 468 -12.92 4.07 -0.71
N GLU A 469 -14.02 3.51 -1.18
CA GLU A 469 -15.03 2.88 -0.35
C GLU A 469 -15.06 1.37 -0.60
N ILE A 470 -15.14 0.58 0.47
CA ILE A 470 -15.36 -0.87 0.41
C ILE A 470 -16.80 -1.18 0.82
N CYS A 471 -17.64 -1.41 -0.18
CA CYS A 471 -19.07 -1.66 0.00
C CYS A 471 -19.36 -3.07 0.54
N GLY A 472 -18.52 -4.05 0.19
CA GLY A 472 -18.67 -5.44 0.63
C GLY A 472 -17.35 -6.20 0.69
N ILE A 473 -17.26 -7.17 1.60
CA ILE A 473 -16.16 -8.14 1.70
C ILE A 473 -16.75 -9.53 1.43
N CYS A 474 -16.18 -10.25 0.46
CA CYS A 474 -16.58 -11.60 0.08
C CYS A 474 -15.73 -12.66 0.84
N ALA A 475 -15.89 -13.95 0.52
CA ALA A 475 -15.11 -15.04 1.13
C ALA A 475 -13.58 -14.91 0.90
N PRO A 476 -12.72 -15.63 1.65
CA PRO A 476 -11.29 -15.70 1.39
C PRO A 476 -10.94 -16.04 -0.06
N CYS A 477 -9.95 -15.35 -0.63
CA CYS A 477 -9.48 -15.65 -2.00
C CYS A 477 -8.77 -17.00 -2.06
N ASN A 478 -8.02 -17.32 -1.00
CA ASN A 478 -7.41 -18.63 -0.86
C ASN A 478 -8.49 -19.63 -0.41
N SER A 479 -8.94 -20.48 -1.34
CA SER A 479 -9.97 -21.48 -1.07
C SER A 479 -9.59 -22.43 0.07
N THR A 480 -8.29 -22.66 0.31
CA THR A 480 -7.83 -23.46 1.45
C THR A 480 -8.14 -22.81 2.80
N MET A 481 -8.35 -21.50 2.85
CA MET A 481 -8.65 -20.76 4.09
C MET A 481 -10.14 -20.70 4.40
N ALA A 482 -11.02 -20.98 3.43
CA ALA A 482 -12.46 -20.83 3.59
C ALA A 482 -13.07 -21.81 4.62
N SER A 483 -12.49 -23.01 4.75
CA SER A 483 -12.95 -24.04 5.69
C SER A 483 -12.16 -24.11 7.00
N LYS A 484 -11.13 -23.27 7.16
CA LYS A 484 -10.25 -23.34 8.33
C LYS A 484 -10.84 -22.59 9.51
N THR A 485 -10.78 -23.23 10.67
CA THR A 485 -11.04 -22.58 11.96
C THR A 485 -9.72 -22.08 12.50
N LEU A 486 -9.54 -20.75 12.58
CA LEU A 486 -8.27 -20.13 12.93
C LEU A 486 -8.41 -19.25 14.17
N GLY A 487 -7.37 -19.15 15.00
CA GLY A 487 -7.30 -18.20 16.11
C GLY A 487 -5.91 -17.59 16.24
N LEU A 488 -5.80 -16.38 16.79
CA LEU A 488 -4.51 -15.70 16.90
C LEU A 488 -3.56 -16.44 17.85
N LYS A 489 -2.35 -16.78 17.37
CA LYS A 489 -1.33 -17.44 18.20
C LYS A 489 -0.77 -16.48 19.25
N GLY A 490 -0.49 -15.24 18.83
CA GLY A 490 0.35 -14.32 19.60
C GLY A 490 1.72 -14.95 19.93
N THR A 491 2.14 -14.83 21.19
CA THR A 491 3.35 -15.48 21.71
C THR A 491 3.04 -16.72 22.53
N ALA A 492 1.82 -17.27 22.47
CA ALA A 492 1.51 -18.54 23.13
C ALA A 492 2.26 -19.70 22.45
N PRO A 493 2.72 -20.72 23.19
CA PRO A 493 3.32 -21.92 22.62
C PRO A 493 2.28 -22.78 21.90
N VAL A 494 2.74 -23.76 21.11
CA VAL A 494 1.90 -24.76 20.42
C VAL A 494 1.95 -26.14 21.09
N GLY A 495 2.94 -26.37 21.94
CA GLY A 495 3.14 -27.58 22.72
C GLY A 495 3.89 -27.26 24.02
N SER A 496 3.82 -28.16 24.98
CA SER A 496 4.49 -27.99 26.27
C SER A 496 4.93 -29.31 26.88
N ASP A 497 6.03 -29.23 27.62
CA ASP A 497 6.50 -30.32 28.47
C ASP A 497 5.88 -30.27 29.87
N GLY A 498 5.55 -31.44 30.39
CA GLY A 498 5.01 -31.63 31.73
C GLY A 498 6.08 -32.08 32.73
N TYR A 499 5.84 -31.72 33.99
CA TYR A 499 6.69 -32.05 35.12
C TYR A 499 5.86 -32.61 36.27
N LEU A 500 6.42 -33.55 37.00
CA LEU A 500 5.82 -34.20 38.17
C LEU A 500 6.68 -34.00 39.41
N TRP A 501 6.04 -33.69 40.53
CA TRP A 501 6.70 -33.64 41.83
C TRP A 501 7.12 -35.02 42.31
N ASN A 502 8.40 -35.21 42.59
CA ASN A 502 8.97 -36.49 43.04
C ASN A 502 9.23 -36.57 44.56
N GLY A 503 8.80 -35.55 45.32
CA GLY A 503 9.06 -35.44 46.77
C GLY A 503 10.05 -34.32 47.12
N THR A 504 10.95 -33.96 46.20
CA THR A 504 12.01 -32.97 46.44
C THR A 504 11.99 -31.83 45.42
N ASN A 505 11.74 -32.17 44.15
CA ASN A 505 11.67 -31.23 43.05
C ASN A 505 10.68 -31.72 41.98
N PHE A 506 10.44 -30.86 41.00
CA PHE A 506 9.73 -31.24 39.79
C PHE A 506 10.73 -31.83 38.80
N ALA A 507 10.46 -33.07 38.37
CA ALA A 507 11.20 -33.75 37.33
C ALA A 507 10.33 -33.83 36.07
N LYS A 508 10.96 -33.66 34.89
CA LYS A 508 10.27 -33.85 33.60
C LYS A 508 9.70 -35.27 33.52
N PHE A 509 8.53 -35.43 32.89
CA PHE A 509 8.02 -36.77 32.59
C PHE A 509 9.02 -37.57 31.74
N VAL A 510 9.44 -38.73 32.23
CA VAL A 510 10.45 -39.62 31.59
C VAL A 510 9.85 -40.94 31.10
N ASN A 511 8.54 -41.12 31.19
CA ASN A 511 7.87 -42.35 30.78
C ASN A 511 7.88 -42.51 29.24
N ALA A 512 8.13 -43.72 28.74
CA ALA A 512 8.00 -44.05 27.31
C ALA A 512 6.59 -43.76 26.75
N ASN A 513 5.57 -43.78 27.62
CA ASN A 513 4.18 -43.46 27.29
C ASN A 513 3.80 -41.99 27.54
N TYR A 514 4.77 -41.11 27.78
CA TYR A 514 4.52 -39.70 28.00
C TYR A 514 3.99 -39.01 26.72
N ILE A 515 2.90 -38.26 26.86
CA ILE A 515 2.30 -37.50 25.78
C ILE A 515 2.50 -35.99 26.07
N PRO A 516 3.30 -35.28 25.26
CA PRO A 516 3.41 -33.83 25.35
C PRO A 516 2.05 -33.17 25.16
N TYR A 517 1.79 -32.10 25.91
CA TYR A 517 0.50 -31.41 25.83
C TYR A 517 0.46 -30.48 24.63
N VAL A 518 -0.60 -30.60 23.82
CA VAL A 518 -0.85 -29.76 22.64
C VAL A 518 -1.61 -28.52 23.09
N VAL A 519 -1.01 -27.34 22.91
CA VAL A 519 -1.54 -26.09 23.45
C VAL A 519 -2.44 -25.41 22.44
N SER A 520 -3.71 -25.25 22.80
CA SER A 520 -4.74 -24.64 21.95
C SER A 520 -4.93 -23.14 22.21
N ALA A 521 -4.09 -22.55 23.05
CA ALA A 521 -4.22 -21.20 23.54
C ALA A 521 -4.18 -20.17 22.40
N THR A 522 -5.11 -19.22 22.44
CA THR A 522 -5.12 -18.05 21.56
C THR A 522 -4.86 -16.78 22.34
N GLN A 523 -4.46 -15.73 21.63
CA GLN A 523 -4.25 -14.40 22.18
C GLN A 523 -4.92 -13.36 21.27
N SER A 524 -6.25 -13.22 21.39
CA SER A 524 -7.04 -12.36 20.51
C SER A 524 -6.69 -10.87 20.59
N ASN A 525 -6.11 -10.43 21.71
CA ASN A 525 -5.63 -9.06 21.91
C ASN A 525 -4.15 -8.86 21.54
N ALA A 526 -3.47 -9.88 21.01
CA ALA A 526 -2.13 -9.72 20.49
C ALA A 526 -2.12 -8.76 19.29
N THR A 527 -1.02 -8.05 19.11
CA THR A 527 -0.79 -7.20 17.94
C THR A 527 0.49 -7.62 17.23
N ALA A 528 0.79 -7.00 16.08
CA ALA A 528 2.07 -7.20 15.40
C ALA A 528 3.28 -6.75 16.24
N TYR A 529 3.05 -5.88 17.23
CA TYR A 529 4.09 -5.19 18.01
C TYR A 529 4.18 -5.64 19.47
N LYS A 530 3.10 -6.21 20.01
CA LYS A 530 2.97 -6.56 21.44
C LYS A 530 2.32 -7.93 21.60
N ALA A 531 2.87 -8.72 22.52
CA ALA A 531 2.30 -9.99 22.95
C ALA A 531 0.91 -9.76 23.58
N GLY A 532 -0.01 -10.70 23.35
CA GLY A 532 -1.32 -10.69 23.97
C GLY A 532 -1.35 -11.48 25.27
N THR A 533 -2.53 -11.49 25.91
CA THR A 533 -2.85 -12.39 27.02
C THR A 533 -3.57 -13.62 26.47
N VAL A 534 -3.44 -14.77 27.13
CA VAL A 534 -4.21 -15.97 26.74
C VAL A 534 -5.70 -15.71 26.93
N ASP A 535 -6.49 -15.99 25.90
CA ASP A 535 -7.95 -15.86 25.93
C ASP A 535 -8.54 -16.90 26.88
N SER A 536 -9.53 -16.57 27.70
CA SER A 536 -10.14 -17.51 28.66
C SER A 536 -9.08 -18.34 29.41
N SER A 537 -8.11 -17.66 30.02
CA SER A 537 -6.90 -18.32 30.53
C SER A 537 -7.18 -19.24 31.72
N ASP A 538 -6.75 -20.50 31.64
CA ASP A 538 -6.67 -21.44 32.76
C ASP A 538 -5.26 -22.03 32.86
N ILE A 539 -4.84 -22.44 34.05
CA ILE A 539 -3.50 -22.97 34.31
C ILE A 539 -3.51 -24.49 34.13
N VAL A 540 -2.57 -25.03 33.36
CA VAL A 540 -2.45 -26.47 33.13
C VAL A 540 -1.60 -27.11 34.24
N ALA A 541 -2.16 -27.18 35.44
CA ALA A 541 -1.56 -27.81 36.61
C ALA A 541 -2.59 -28.53 37.49
N ASN A 542 -2.14 -29.58 38.20
CA ASN A 542 -2.94 -30.33 39.16
C ASN A 542 -2.15 -30.51 40.48
N PRO A 543 -2.62 -30.01 41.63
CA PRO A 543 -3.72 -29.06 41.77
C PRO A 543 -3.37 -27.69 41.16
N ASN A 544 -4.39 -26.88 40.87
CA ASN A 544 -4.25 -25.48 40.44
C ASN A 544 -4.68 -24.54 41.59
N PRO A 545 -3.77 -23.78 42.23
CA PRO A 545 -2.34 -23.66 41.96
C PRO A 545 -1.50 -24.83 42.52
N LEU A 546 -0.27 -24.99 42.03
CA LEU A 546 0.67 -26.03 42.47
C LEU A 546 1.01 -25.89 43.96
N THR A 547 1.05 -27.00 44.69
CA THR A 547 1.30 -27.02 46.14
C THR A 547 2.63 -27.67 46.54
N GLY A 548 3.36 -28.29 45.60
CA GLY A 548 4.60 -29.03 45.90
C GLY A 548 4.37 -30.31 46.71
N ASN A 549 3.16 -30.87 46.66
CA ASN A 549 2.81 -32.13 47.32
C ASN A 549 2.90 -33.31 46.34
N PRO A 550 3.04 -34.57 46.83
CA PRO A 550 2.94 -35.76 46.00
C PRO A 550 1.69 -35.73 45.09
N GLY A 551 1.88 -36.02 43.80
CA GLY A 551 0.83 -35.91 42.78
C GLY A 551 0.69 -34.53 42.15
N SER A 552 1.44 -33.52 42.62
CA SER A 552 1.51 -32.22 41.94
C SER A 552 2.17 -32.37 40.59
N ALA A 553 1.48 -31.99 39.52
CA ALA A 553 2.00 -31.99 38.16
C ALA A 553 1.62 -30.69 37.45
N GLY A 554 2.43 -30.25 36.50
CA GLY A 554 2.15 -29.04 35.74
C GLY A 554 2.92 -29.00 34.42
N TYR A 555 2.32 -28.31 33.46
CA TYR A 555 2.93 -27.99 32.18
C TYR A 555 3.53 -26.59 32.22
N VAL A 556 4.64 -26.38 31.51
CA VAL A 556 5.38 -25.11 31.53
C VAL A 556 5.43 -24.47 30.15
N ASN A 557 5.42 -23.14 30.09
CA ASN A 557 5.58 -22.41 28.84
C ASN A 557 7.07 -22.46 28.41
N PRO A 558 7.40 -23.12 27.28
CA PRO A 558 8.78 -23.35 26.86
C PRO A 558 9.54 -22.06 26.49
N LEU A 559 8.86 -20.92 26.31
CA LEU A 559 9.52 -19.63 26.05
C LEU A 559 10.21 -19.04 27.28
N ILE A 560 9.55 -19.12 28.43
CA ILE A 560 10.01 -18.53 29.69
C ILE A 560 10.73 -19.57 30.56
N PHE A 561 10.52 -20.85 30.27
CA PHE A 561 11.10 -21.94 31.02
C PHE A 561 12.43 -22.41 30.43
N ALA A 562 13.54 -21.96 31.02
CA ALA A 562 14.89 -22.37 30.65
C ALA A 562 15.70 -22.77 31.90
N PRO A 563 15.34 -23.85 32.60
CA PRO A 563 16.05 -24.25 33.82
C PRO A 563 17.47 -24.68 33.50
N ALA A 564 18.41 -24.32 34.38
CA ALA A 564 19.81 -24.75 34.28
C ALA A 564 19.97 -26.28 34.36
N ASN A 565 19.05 -26.96 35.04
CA ASN A 565 18.95 -28.41 35.08
C ASN A 565 17.50 -28.87 34.90
N PRO A 566 17.08 -29.29 33.69
CA PRO A 566 15.71 -29.73 33.44
C PRO A 566 15.32 -31.03 34.18
N ALA A 567 16.26 -31.71 34.84
CA ALA A 567 15.97 -32.89 35.66
C ALA A 567 15.51 -32.54 37.10
N ALA A 568 15.68 -31.28 37.54
CA ALA A 568 15.42 -30.89 38.92
C ALA A 568 15.01 -29.41 39.01
N VAL A 569 13.69 -29.15 39.00
CA VAL A 569 13.12 -27.80 38.96
C VAL A 569 12.42 -27.49 40.28
N THR A 570 12.63 -26.31 40.84
CA THR A 570 12.00 -25.89 42.10
C THR A 570 10.52 -25.51 41.90
N LEU A 571 9.73 -25.52 42.98
CA LEU A 571 8.33 -25.07 42.95
C LEU A 571 8.20 -23.61 42.47
N THR A 572 9.13 -22.74 42.86
CA THR A 572 9.15 -21.33 42.46
C THR A 572 9.37 -21.17 40.95
N GLU A 573 10.37 -21.87 40.39
CA GLU A 573 10.65 -21.85 38.96
C GLU A 573 9.47 -22.42 38.15
N MET A 574 8.88 -23.52 38.60
CA MET A 574 7.68 -24.10 37.98
C MET A 574 6.52 -23.11 37.99
N THR A 575 6.20 -22.53 39.15
CA THR A 575 5.05 -21.62 39.32
C THR A 575 5.18 -20.38 38.44
N ALA A 576 6.40 -19.84 38.31
CA ALA A 576 6.67 -18.69 37.44
C ALA A 576 6.53 -18.99 35.95
N ALA A 577 6.56 -20.27 35.57
CA ALA A 577 6.58 -20.70 34.18
C ALA A 577 5.36 -21.54 33.77
N LEU A 578 4.34 -21.64 34.63
CA LEU A 578 3.15 -22.44 34.37
C LEU A 578 2.49 -22.07 33.03
N LEU A 579 2.14 -23.11 32.28
CA LEU A 579 1.43 -22.98 31.02
C LEU A 579 0.00 -22.48 31.26
N GLN A 580 -0.40 -21.50 30.46
CA GLN A 580 -1.79 -21.07 30.33
C GLN A 580 -2.40 -21.65 29.05
N GLU A 581 -3.63 -22.13 29.16
CA GLU A 581 -4.46 -22.63 28.08
C GLU A 581 -5.70 -21.75 27.91
N SER A 582 -6.23 -21.66 26.68
CA SER A 582 -7.55 -21.08 26.45
C SER A 582 -8.63 -22.11 26.74
N ALA A 583 -9.05 -22.19 27.99
CA ALA A 583 -9.98 -23.20 28.48
C ALA A 583 -10.77 -22.74 29.70
N THR A 584 -11.78 -23.52 30.06
CA THR A 584 -12.49 -23.42 31.34
C THR A 584 -12.45 -24.77 32.03
N GLY A 585 -12.34 -24.79 33.36
CA GLY A 585 -12.45 -26.01 34.16
C GLY A 585 -11.35 -26.13 35.20
N THR A 586 -10.85 -27.34 35.39
CA THR A 586 -9.68 -27.60 36.25
C THR A 586 -8.89 -28.72 35.62
N ALA A 587 -7.62 -28.47 35.32
CA ALA A 587 -6.75 -29.47 34.72
C ALA A 587 -6.54 -30.64 35.70
N LEU A 588 -6.81 -31.86 35.22
CA LEU A 588 -6.49 -33.11 35.90
C LEU A 588 -5.41 -33.81 35.09
N ILE A 589 -4.21 -33.93 35.68
CA ILE A 589 -3.03 -34.49 35.01
C ILE A 589 -2.77 -35.90 35.54
N ASN A 590 -2.75 -36.89 34.64
CA ASN A 590 -2.37 -38.26 34.97
C ASN A 590 -0.86 -38.32 35.27
N GLY A 591 -0.47 -38.63 36.50
CA GLY A 591 0.93 -38.67 36.91
C GLY A 591 1.79 -39.73 36.22
N THR A 592 1.21 -40.67 35.47
CA THR A 592 1.95 -41.71 34.72
C THR A 592 2.11 -41.37 33.24
N THR A 593 1.06 -40.88 32.58
CA THR A 593 1.04 -40.62 31.13
C THR A 593 1.22 -39.14 30.78
N GLY A 594 0.98 -38.23 31.73
CA GLY A 594 0.87 -36.79 31.50
C GLY A 594 -0.48 -36.36 30.93
N GLU A 595 -1.39 -37.29 30.60
CA GLU A 595 -2.67 -36.97 29.98
C GLU A 595 -3.45 -35.92 30.79
N VAL A 596 -3.91 -34.87 30.09
CA VAL A 596 -4.66 -33.75 30.67
C VAL A 596 -6.15 -33.94 30.38
N THR A 597 -6.96 -33.94 31.42
CA THR A 597 -8.43 -34.01 31.34
C THR A 597 -9.06 -32.89 32.19
N GLY A 598 -10.39 -32.74 32.15
CA GLY A 598 -11.11 -31.76 32.98
C GLY A 598 -11.11 -30.31 32.46
N LEU A 599 -10.40 -30.04 31.35
CA LEU A 599 -10.44 -28.77 30.63
C LEU A 599 -11.44 -28.83 29.47
N LYS A 600 -12.22 -27.77 29.30
CA LYS A 600 -13.00 -27.49 28.09
C LYS A 600 -12.37 -26.33 27.34
N LEU A 601 -11.78 -26.62 26.18
CA LEU A 601 -11.13 -25.62 25.32
C LEU A 601 -12.12 -24.51 24.91
N ALA A 602 -11.66 -23.27 24.99
CA ALA A 602 -12.40 -22.06 24.68
C ALA A 602 -11.51 -20.97 24.02
N PRO A 603 -10.72 -21.29 22.96
CA PRO A 603 -9.99 -20.27 22.20
C PRO A 603 -10.91 -19.30 21.46
N THR A 604 -10.44 -18.08 21.26
CA THR A 604 -11.13 -17.07 20.46
C THR A 604 -10.80 -17.26 18.98
N ILE A 605 -11.83 -17.56 18.18
CA ILE A 605 -11.71 -17.82 16.74
C ILE A 605 -11.82 -16.52 15.95
N LEU A 606 -11.02 -16.43 14.88
CA LEU A 606 -11.03 -15.34 13.93
C LEU A 606 -12.35 -15.31 13.14
N THR A 607 -12.97 -14.14 13.07
CA THR A 607 -14.21 -13.92 12.30
C THR A 607 -14.05 -12.74 11.34
N SER A 608 -14.84 -12.73 10.26
CA SER A 608 -14.79 -11.64 9.27
C SER A 608 -15.07 -10.25 9.88
N ASP A 609 -15.78 -10.18 11.01
CA ASP A 609 -16.05 -8.93 11.73
C ASP A 609 -14.79 -8.30 12.31
N GLN A 610 -13.71 -9.06 12.48
CA GLN A 610 -12.42 -8.55 12.91
C GLN A 610 -11.61 -7.93 11.78
N LEU A 611 -12.05 -7.97 10.52
CA LEU A 611 -11.32 -7.34 9.42
C LEU A 611 -11.54 -5.82 9.41
N CYS A 612 -10.45 -5.06 9.34
CA CYS A 612 -10.49 -3.61 9.25
C CYS A 612 -10.51 -3.14 7.79
N LYS A 613 -11.68 -2.69 7.31
CA LYS A 613 -11.84 -2.12 5.96
C LYS A 613 -10.89 -0.96 5.67
N ARG A 614 -10.63 -0.10 6.66
CA ARG A 614 -9.80 1.12 6.51
C ARG A 614 -8.35 0.81 6.12
N SER A 615 -7.85 -0.36 6.51
CA SER A 615 -6.50 -0.83 6.16
C SER A 615 -6.35 -1.16 4.66
N ALA A 616 -7.45 -1.49 3.99
CA ALA A 616 -7.51 -1.94 2.60
C ALA A 616 -8.00 -0.86 1.60
N THR A 617 -8.45 0.29 2.11
CA THR A 617 -8.86 1.45 1.29
C THR A 617 -7.70 2.43 1.14
N MET A 618 -7.51 2.95 -0.07
CA MET A 618 -6.70 4.16 -0.25
C MET A 618 -7.45 5.42 0.18
N LYS A 619 -6.73 6.36 0.80
CA LYS A 619 -7.28 7.69 1.11
C LYS A 619 -7.28 8.57 -0.15
N SER A 620 -8.03 9.66 -0.08
CA SER A 620 -7.89 10.75 -1.03
C SER A 620 -6.47 11.32 -1.02
N TYR A 621 -6.07 11.89 -2.14
CA TYR A 621 -4.84 12.65 -2.27
C TYR A 621 -4.94 13.62 -3.45
N ILE A 622 -4.13 14.67 -3.41
CA ILE A 622 -3.99 15.65 -4.47
C ILE A 622 -2.51 15.73 -4.86
N THR A 623 -2.26 15.85 -6.16
CA THR A 623 -0.93 16.14 -6.70
C THR A 623 -0.97 17.39 -7.57
N ASN A 624 0.16 18.06 -7.63
CA ASN A 624 0.35 19.25 -8.43
C ASN A 624 1.53 18.98 -9.35
N LYS A 625 1.45 19.43 -10.59
CA LYS A 625 2.49 19.23 -11.58
C LYS A 625 2.77 20.53 -12.30
N ILE A 626 4.05 20.84 -12.46
CA ILE A 626 4.52 21.89 -13.34
C ILE A 626 5.14 21.21 -14.55
N PHE A 627 4.86 21.73 -15.74
CA PHE A 627 5.35 21.17 -16.98
C PHE A 627 5.68 22.26 -17.98
N GLY A 628 6.58 21.96 -18.90
CA GLY A 628 6.89 22.84 -20.02
C GLY A 628 7.42 22.05 -21.20
N HIS A 629 7.28 22.64 -22.39
CA HIS A 629 7.64 21.98 -23.64
C HIS A 629 7.99 22.99 -24.73
N VAL A 630 8.55 22.45 -25.81
CA VAL A 630 8.79 23.14 -27.07
C VAL A 630 8.29 22.25 -28.19
N ASP A 631 7.54 22.83 -29.12
CA ASP A 631 7.03 22.14 -30.30
C ASP A 631 7.44 22.83 -31.60
N TYR A 632 7.37 22.05 -32.68
CA TYR A 632 7.55 22.52 -34.04
C TYR A 632 6.51 21.85 -34.95
N ILE A 633 5.80 22.64 -35.76
CA ILE A 633 4.83 22.19 -36.76
C ILE A 633 5.34 22.60 -38.14
N TRP A 634 5.36 21.68 -39.12
CA TRP A 634 5.70 22.05 -40.50
C TRP A 634 4.42 22.42 -41.24
N ASP A 635 4.19 23.73 -41.40
CA ASP A 635 2.96 24.27 -42.01
C ASP A 635 2.93 24.22 -43.55
N ASP A 636 4.06 23.93 -44.21
CA ASP A 636 4.19 23.93 -45.68
C ASP A 636 3.62 22.67 -46.38
N SER A 637 2.81 21.87 -45.69
CA SER A 637 2.32 20.56 -46.17
C SER A 637 0.84 20.39 -45.84
N ASP A 638 0.08 19.75 -46.74
CA ASP A 638 -1.33 19.40 -46.52
C ASP A 638 -1.49 18.51 -45.27
N TRP A 639 -0.53 17.59 -45.09
CA TRP A 639 -0.38 16.82 -43.87
C TRP A 639 0.66 17.54 -43.02
N LYS A 640 0.24 18.20 -41.94
CA LYS A 640 1.12 19.01 -41.09
C LYS A 640 1.76 18.11 -40.03
N PRO A 641 3.00 17.64 -40.21
CA PRO A 641 3.70 16.90 -39.19
C PRO A 641 3.98 17.82 -38.00
N SER A 642 4.15 17.24 -36.82
CA SER A 642 4.55 17.97 -35.62
C SER A 642 5.53 17.16 -34.77
N ALA A 643 6.39 17.85 -34.04
CA ALA A 643 7.30 17.27 -33.07
C ALA A 643 7.32 18.14 -31.81
N CYS A 644 7.26 17.50 -30.64
CA CYS A 644 7.24 18.14 -29.33
C CYS A 644 8.22 17.45 -28.39
N VAL A 645 8.91 18.22 -27.55
CA VAL A 645 9.70 17.70 -26.43
C VAL A 645 9.35 18.46 -25.16
N GLY A 646 9.27 17.77 -24.02
CA GLY A 646 8.95 18.44 -22.77
C GLY A 646 9.41 17.72 -21.52
N ALA A 647 9.23 18.39 -20.40
CA ALA A 647 9.56 17.91 -19.07
C ALA A 647 8.49 18.31 -18.03
N GLU A 648 8.30 17.45 -17.04
CA GLU A 648 7.31 17.62 -15.97
C GLU A 648 7.89 17.27 -14.60
N CYS A 649 7.37 17.92 -13.56
CA CYS A 649 7.65 17.59 -12.17
C CYS A 649 6.36 17.64 -11.37
N GLU A 650 6.01 16.49 -10.77
CA GLU A 650 4.82 16.25 -9.97
C GLU A 650 5.18 16.13 -8.47
N PHE A 651 4.43 16.83 -7.63
CA PHE A 651 4.65 16.93 -6.20
C PHE A 651 3.32 16.99 -5.44
N ALA A 652 3.33 16.40 -4.24
CA ALA A 652 2.20 16.45 -3.31
C ALA A 652 2.66 16.90 -1.92
N SER A 653 1.71 17.41 -1.13
CA SER A 653 1.93 17.85 0.27
C SER A 653 2.49 16.72 1.12
N GLU A 654 3.32 16.99 2.13
CA GLU A 654 3.85 15.95 3.03
C GLU A 654 2.76 15.17 3.78
N SER A 655 1.57 15.77 3.95
CA SER A 655 0.40 15.11 4.53
C SER A 655 -0.12 13.94 3.67
N ASP A 656 0.09 14.01 2.35
CA ASP A 656 -0.62 13.16 1.38
C ASP A 656 0.24 11.97 0.96
N ARG A 657 0.67 11.16 1.93
CA ARG A 657 1.66 10.09 1.71
C ARG A 657 1.30 9.10 0.60
N ASN A 658 0.04 8.99 0.20
CA ASN A 658 -0.42 8.11 -0.88
C ASN A 658 -0.05 8.62 -2.28
N ALA A 659 0.23 9.91 -2.44
CA ALA A 659 0.67 10.48 -3.71
C ALA A 659 2.14 10.17 -4.02
N MET A 660 2.44 9.92 -5.30
CA MET A 660 3.80 9.78 -5.80
C MET A 660 4.36 11.15 -6.19
N ASN A 661 5.57 11.48 -5.74
CA ASN A 661 6.34 12.59 -6.30
C ASN A 661 7.23 12.06 -7.41
N ALA A 662 7.11 12.61 -8.61
CA ALA A 662 7.81 12.11 -9.79
C ALA A 662 8.24 13.23 -10.73
N TRP A 663 9.27 12.97 -11.53
CA TRP A 663 9.64 13.81 -12.66
C TRP A 663 9.55 12.97 -13.92
N GLY A 664 9.36 13.63 -15.06
CA GLY A 664 9.31 12.98 -16.35
C GLY A 664 9.81 13.85 -17.48
N ILE A 665 10.14 13.19 -18.58
CA ILE A 665 10.43 13.79 -19.87
C ILE A 665 9.63 13.06 -20.93
N TRP A 666 9.24 13.76 -21.99
CA TRP A 666 8.57 13.14 -23.12
C TRP A 666 9.02 13.72 -24.45
N ILE A 667 8.78 12.93 -25.49
CA ILE A 667 8.81 13.33 -26.88
C ILE A 667 7.48 12.92 -27.50
N GLU A 668 6.94 13.76 -28.37
CA GLU A 668 5.73 13.50 -29.13
C GLU A 668 5.96 13.81 -30.60
N GLY A 669 5.41 12.97 -31.46
CA GLY A 669 5.34 13.21 -32.90
C GLY A 669 3.93 12.97 -33.39
N GLY A 670 3.44 13.82 -34.28
CA GLY A 670 2.09 13.73 -34.81
C GLY A 670 1.97 14.18 -36.25
N VAL A 671 0.78 13.99 -36.81
CA VAL A 671 0.38 14.51 -38.10
C VAL A 671 -1.06 15.01 -38.01
N ASN A 672 -1.26 16.24 -38.45
CA ASN A 672 -2.59 16.83 -38.63
C ASN A 672 -3.00 16.65 -40.09
N PHE A 673 -4.27 16.35 -40.35
CA PHE A 673 -4.83 16.07 -41.66
C PHE A 673 -6.24 16.65 -41.81
#